data_AF-A0A6A6HYQ3-F1
#
_entry.id   AF-A0A6A6HYQ3-F1
#
_cell.length_a   1.000
_cell.length_b   1.000
_cell.length_c   1.000
_cell.angle_alpha   90.00
_cell.angle_beta   90.00
_cell.angle_gamma   90.00
#
_symmetry.space_group_name_H-M   'P 1'
#
loop_
_entity.id
_entity.type
_entity.pdbx_description
1 polymer ?
#
loop_
_entity_poly.entity_id
_entity_poly.type
_entity_poly.pdbx_seq_one_letter_code
_entity_poly.pdbx_strand_id
1 'polypeptide(L)'
;MLFVELTVKRPVTQESLQLLEALNKIQDTPKFHVHNAVLEIWLAQHDIGGRHISALQHLICGLDDPQGEELQKVLLRPWLVGGIEKCLKECYAAVRTHIETGLAWTHLAIELHSLCAIVKGSKKCLSLLPSDIRKQLDVLPTVEYLRTLAAIYTSAGGEKVIETDSGANNLKNSIEAWCIDRLMERGTINHASEKTVETMVQVWDQVNNPDRQTLAILVSKCTGTDFTLRCRCLSQISTLSGGFVNTVLAILQDFKSRPEINCIGFIKLLANTQDAEVVQCFKRILYHMIESLQPTAIIDYSFQHLKASEWSQLMLQLSALFSDEIMNPSASPPFILQPHLHLWVQQLSAFLPVIARLEDILGPHAIAVKTILRGGEGLWVEHLVKLLEALTSASGYPAEKLMQQIVGKLSKEGNNASEVADCLKALLGTTPEGLAACERIYNAKHGLLNMPGLGSPPQTPAPTPASPMKLPRKPVPKAAPAQQEDIPVAVIEVIIAGYLQDDGFCGKAAIRVLAFLLNLEIYEWGIPKHKLRQATAYFAEQEMKLLEEVDRLQSLQKALRARDPKGTAILLAELGVDDISPLDDEIAGLPVGVMDAVEKHGDNEVGISFPFTSYTDLQRGAMGLGSAKTLLVRLFLDYLTDMPPAFCIHLDADPGETHSQHTPWSTSFTWQMGRIVHRYLKDKKGPVGIADLHGFVKQSMEDMTHGCVVCGQTHNARNTQLRRSTPCTSSGCTRIWNNVPVDIRIPELRTDTFAVDMILTTVYAAAMSGRTELLPGCPISNTTTVTAILNALPNLNTLRVATNISATLQACHQQAEKLLVWACTHFRGFIATASGICKIPGMPAGTHQFILANASPRLESDFAAKLPRFNPQTKVLFHGTSLDRLQSILVQGLKIYSGTALQRTGAAHGKGIYMAEEPATSFSYSPAAVSWRNSGLNNMRLLLGCEVVGNGRSVSSGIHVITDEKTVMVRYIFLLTNSSYAPNANHITPAMGSAMTALRSGTV
;
A
#
# COMPACT_ATOMS: atom_id res chain seq x y z
N MET A 1 32.14 12.72 -35.21
CA MET A 1 31.26 11.92 -36.09
C MET A 1 30.97 12.66 -37.40
N LEU A 2 30.45 13.89 -37.34
CA LEU A 2 30.21 14.77 -38.49
C LEU A 2 31.38 14.88 -39.48
N PHE A 3 32.61 15.13 -39.01
CA PHE A 3 33.80 15.17 -39.87
C PHE A 3 33.98 13.89 -40.69
N VAL A 4 33.87 12.71 -40.04
CA VAL A 4 34.04 11.40 -40.69
C VAL A 4 32.96 11.15 -41.73
N GLU A 5 31.69 11.51 -41.44
CA GLU A 5 30.58 11.35 -42.39
C GLU A 5 30.73 12.25 -43.63
N LEU A 6 31.21 13.49 -43.44
CA LEU A 6 31.31 14.47 -44.52
C LEU A 6 32.60 14.37 -45.34
N THR A 7 33.72 13.93 -44.75
CA THR A 7 35.03 13.94 -45.44
C THR A 7 35.63 12.57 -45.75
N VAL A 8 35.22 11.52 -45.02
CA VAL A 8 35.82 10.18 -45.16
C VAL A 8 34.88 9.20 -45.84
N LYS A 9 33.59 9.22 -45.50
CA LYS A 9 32.59 8.28 -46.04
C LYS A 9 32.00 8.70 -47.39
N ARG A 10 32.24 9.94 -47.82
CA ARG A 10 31.69 10.53 -49.06
C ARG A 10 32.79 11.33 -49.78
N PRO A 11 32.70 11.51 -51.10
CA PRO A 11 33.59 12.42 -51.82
C PRO A 11 33.52 13.81 -51.21
N VAL A 12 34.68 14.38 -50.87
CA VAL A 12 34.78 15.73 -50.28
C VAL A 12 34.31 16.74 -51.32
N THR A 13 33.17 17.39 -51.06
CA THR A 13 32.65 18.48 -51.89
C THR A 13 33.00 19.83 -51.25
N GLN A 14 33.08 20.88 -52.06
CA GLN A 14 33.30 22.25 -51.56
C GLN A 14 32.22 22.66 -50.53
N GLU A 15 30.96 22.27 -50.75
CA GLU A 15 29.86 22.53 -49.81
C GLU A 15 30.05 21.80 -48.48
N SER A 16 30.55 20.55 -48.49
CA SER A 16 30.82 19.78 -47.27
C SER A 16 31.96 20.38 -46.43
N LEU A 17 32.98 20.96 -47.08
CA LEU A 17 34.06 21.67 -46.39
C LEU A 17 33.59 23.02 -45.82
N GLN A 18 32.80 23.78 -46.59
CA GLN A 18 32.20 25.04 -46.13
C GLN A 18 31.26 24.82 -44.95
N LEU A 19 30.52 23.70 -44.94
CA LEU A 19 29.65 23.31 -43.82
C LEU A 19 30.45 23.02 -42.55
N LEU A 20 31.56 22.29 -42.66
CA LEU A 20 32.45 22.00 -41.52
C LEU A 20 33.11 23.27 -40.99
N GLU A 21 33.54 24.16 -41.87
CA GLU A 21 34.12 25.44 -41.47
C GLU A 21 33.08 26.34 -40.77
N ALA A 22 31.85 26.40 -41.30
CA ALA A 22 30.76 27.14 -40.69
C ALA A 22 30.41 26.62 -39.28
N LEU A 23 30.41 25.30 -39.08
CA LEU A 23 30.05 24.70 -37.79
C LEU A 23 31.13 24.82 -36.71
N ASN A 24 32.39 24.94 -37.10
CA ASN A 24 33.48 25.21 -36.13
C ASN A 24 33.35 26.59 -35.48
N LYS A 25 32.58 27.51 -36.09
CA LYS A 25 32.32 28.85 -35.58
C LYS A 25 31.12 28.89 -34.62
N ILE A 26 30.36 27.81 -34.48
CA ILE A 26 29.20 27.76 -33.58
C ILE A 26 29.50 26.80 -32.43
N GLN A 27 29.28 27.24 -31.20
CA GLN A 27 29.55 26.45 -30.01
C GLN A 27 28.51 25.32 -29.85
N ASP A 28 28.96 24.07 -29.94
CA ASP A 28 28.15 22.89 -29.61
C ASP A 28 28.15 22.68 -28.09
N THR A 29 26.97 22.53 -27.48
CA THR A 29 26.85 22.31 -26.03
C THR A 29 25.93 21.12 -25.72
N PRO A 30 26.00 20.53 -24.51
CA PRO A 30 25.12 19.43 -24.12
C PRO A 30 23.61 19.77 -24.11
N LYS A 31 23.25 21.05 -24.17
CA LYS A 31 21.85 21.52 -24.27
C LYS A 31 21.49 22.00 -25.68
N PHE A 32 22.47 22.06 -26.58
CA PHE A 32 22.35 22.63 -27.91
C PHE A 32 23.28 21.88 -28.87
N HIS A 33 22.78 20.77 -29.41
CA HIS A 33 23.52 19.81 -30.23
C HIS A 33 23.51 20.18 -31.73
N VAL A 34 24.02 21.36 -32.06
CA VAL A 34 23.99 21.89 -33.43
C VAL A 34 24.78 21.01 -34.42
N HIS A 35 25.87 20.37 -33.99
CA HIS A 35 26.67 19.52 -34.89
C HIS A 35 25.93 18.24 -35.31
N ASN A 36 25.20 17.62 -34.38
CA ASN A 36 24.41 16.42 -34.68
C ASN A 36 23.14 16.79 -35.47
N ALA A 37 22.48 17.88 -35.10
CA ALA A 37 21.31 18.39 -35.79
C ALA A 37 21.62 18.71 -37.26
N VAL A 38 22.74 19.40 -37.52
CA VAL A 38 23.16 19.71 -38.90
C VAL A 38 23.50 18.45 -39.67
N LEU A 39 24.19 17.47 -39.05
CA LEU A 39 24.46 16.19 -39.70
C LEU A 39 23.16 15.48 -40.12
N GLU A 40 22.21 15.38 -39.19
CA GLU A 40 20.95 14.68 -39.42
C GLU A 40 20.14 15.32 -40.56
N ILE A 41 20.01 16.65 -40.53
CA ILE A 41 19.30 17.40 -41.58
C ILE A 41 20.05 17.35 -42.92
N TRP A 42 21.37 17.42 -42.90
CA TRP A 42 22.19 17.32 -44.11
C TRP A 42 22.10 15.94 -44.77
N LEU A 43 22.02 14.87 -43.98
CA LEU A 43 21.82 13.52 -44.50
C LEU A 43 20.39 13.32 -45.04
N ALA A 44 19.42 14.05 -44.50
CA ALA A 44 18.00 13.95 -44.84
C ALA A 44 17.52 14.96 -45.89
N GLN A 45 18.41 15.64 -46.63
CA GLN A 45 18.09 16.73 -47.58
C GLN A 45 16.86 16.49 -48.49
N HIS A 46 16.63 15.25 -48.92
CA HIS A 46 15.52 14.89 -49.81
C HIS A 46 14.25 14.42 -49.10
N ASP A 47 14.28 14.26 -47.78
CA ASP A 47 13.16 13.73 -47.00
C ASP A 47 13.10 14.32 -45.59
N ILE A 48 13.21 15.63 -45.47
CA ILE A 48 12.94 16.35 -44.22
C ILE A 48 11.42 16.34 -43.96
N GLY A 49 11.03 16.20 -42.70
CA GLY A 49 9.64 15.97 -42.27
C GLY A 49 9.56 15.85 -40.76
N GLY A 50 8.39 15.48 -40.23
CA GLY A 50 8.03 15.48 -38.81
C GLY A 50 9.00 14.72 -37.90
N ARG A 51 9.63 13.63 -38.40
CA ARG A 51 10.62 12.86 -37.63
C ARG A 51 11.88 13.65 -37.26
N HIS A 52 12.14 14.77 -37.93
CA HIS A 52 13.32 15.61 -37.70
C HIS A 52 13.01 16.85 -36.85
N ILE A 53 11.85 16.91 -36.18
CA ILE A 53 11.42 18.08 -35.38
C ILE A 53 12.51 18.57 -34.41
N SER A 54 13.15 17.68 -33.66
CA SER A 54 14.20 18.02 -32.71
C SER A 54 15.49 18.52 -33.39
N ALA A 55 15.88 17.90 -34.51
CA ALA A 55 17.05 18.33 -35.28
C ALA A 55 16.80 19.72 -35.92
N LEU A 56 15.60 19.98 -36.42
CA LEU A 56 15.22 21.29 -36.97
C LEU A 56 15.21 22.38 -35.88
N GLN A 57 14.71 22.11 -34.68
CA GLN A 57 14.74 23.06 -33.56
C GLN A 57 16.16 23.53 -33.25
N HIS A 58 17.11 22.60 -33.15
CA HIS A 58 18.52 22.94 -32.90
C HIS A 58 19.18 23.63 -34.10
N LEU A 59 18.89 23.17 -35.32
CA LEU A 59 19.43 23.78 -36.54
C LEU A 59 18.98 25.23 -36.69
N ILE A 60 17.69 25.54 -36.52
CA ILE A 60 17.14 26.90 -36.67
C ILE A 60 17.78 27.86 -35.68
N CYS A 61 17.90 27.46 -34.42
CA CYS A 61 18.63 28.25 -33.41
C CYS A 61 20.10 28.48 -33.81
N GLY A 62 20.75 27.51 -34.45
CA GLY A 62 22.13 27.65 -34.95
C GLY A 62 22.23 28.56 -36.18
N LEU A 63 21.18 28.60 -37.01
CA LEU A 63 21.08 29.53 -38.12
C LEU A 63 20.90 30.98 -37.63
N ASP A 64 20.23 31.20 -36.50
CA ASP A 64 20.07 32.55 -35.91
C ASP A 64 21.21 32.96 -34.97
N ASP A 65 22.18 32.08 -34.72
CA ASP A 65 23.37 32.42 -33.92
C ASP A 65 24.17 33.56 -34.58
N PRO A 66 24.69 34.55 -33.80
CA PRO A 66 25.48 35.63 -34.35
C PRO A 66 26.70 35.18 -35.18
N GLN A 67 27.27 34.01 -34.90
CA GLN A 67 28.40 33.42 -35.62
C GLN A 67 27.96 32.44 -36.73
N GLY A 68 26.64 32.24 -36.89
CA GLY A 68 26.03 31.30 -37.83
C GLY A 68 25.85 31.82 -39.27
N GLU A 69 26.41 32.97 -39.63
CA GLU A 69 26.25 33.56 -40.98
C GLU A 69 26.76 32.64 -42.10
N GLU A 70 27.88 31.94 -41.87
CA GLU A 70 28.42 30.98 -42.84
C GLU A 70 27.55 29.72 -42.93
N LEU A 71 26.91 29.32 -41.83
CA LEU A 71 25.98 28.19 -41.81
C LEU A 71 24.71 28.51 -42.61
N GLN A 72 24.22 29.75 -42.49
CA GLN A 72 23.13 30.29 -43.29
C GLN A 72 23.46 30.21 -44.79
N LYS A 73 24.65 30.68 -45.20
CA LYS A 73 25.08 30.69 -46.61
C LYS A 73 25.11 29.30 -47.24
N VAL A 74 25.38 28.26 -46.45
CA VAL A 74 25.46 26.86 -46.91
C VAL A 74 24.09 26.16 -46.87
N LEU A 75 23.34 26.29 -45.77
CA LEU A 75 22.14 25.47 -45.51
C LEU A 75 20.81 26.12 -45.87
N LEU A 76 20.68 27.46 -45.87
CA LEU A 76 19.43 28.14 -46.26
C LEU A 76 19.25 28.07 -47.77
N ARG A 77 18.76 26.91 -48.22
CA ARG A 77 18.41 26.58 -49.60
C ARG A 77 16.92 26.22 -49.67
N PRO A 78 16.30 26.24 -50.86
CA PRO A 78 14.88 25.93 -51.01
C PRO A 78 14.46 24.57 -50.41
N TRP A 79 15.35 23.56 -50.45
CA TRP A 79 15.09 22.24 -49.86
C TRP A 79 14.93 22.28 -48.33
N LEU A 80 15.69 23.13 -47.63
CA LEU A 80 15.60 23.24 -46.16
C LEU A 80 14.33 23.98 -45.77
N VAL A 81 14.01 25.07 -46.47
CA VAL A 81 12.78 25.85 -46.23
C VAL A 81 11.54 24.99 -46.49
N GLY A 82 11.52 24.25 -47.62
CA GLY A 82 10.46 23.28 -47.92
C GLY A 82 10.41 22.12 -46.93
N GLY A 83 11.56 21.71 -46.38
CA GLY A 83 11.66 20.72 -45.31
C GLY A 83 11.06 21.17 -43.98
N ILE A 84 11.31 22.42 -43.58
CA ILE A 84 10.70 23.04 -42.38
C ILE A 84 9.19 23.14 -42.56
N GLU A 85 8.72 23.59 -43.73
CA GLU A 85 7.30 23.65 -44.06
C GLU A 85 6.64 22.26 -44.00
N LYS A 86 7.25 21.25 -44.63
CA LYS A 86 6.76 19.87 -44.62
C LYS A 86 6.71 19.32 -43.19
N CYS A 87 7.74 19.56 -42.39
CA CYS A 87 7.77 19.16 -40.98
C CYS A 87 6.61 19.77 -40.18
N LEU A 88 6.36 21.08 -40.32
CA LEU A 88 5.25 21.75 -39.63
C LEU A 88 3.90 21.15 -40.02
N LYS A 89 3.65 20.92 -41.32
CA LYS A 89 2.41 20.32 -41.82
C LYS A 89 2.21 18.89 -41.34
N GLU A 90 3.25 18.07 -41.34
CA GLU A 90 3.19 16.69 -40.83
C GLU A 90 2.92 16.67 -39.32
N CYS A 91 3.52 17.57 -38.55
CA CYS A 91 3.21 17.70 -37.12
C CYS A 91 1.79 18.20 -36.87
N TYR A 92 1.27 19.14 -37.67
CA TYR A 92 -0.15 19.57 -37.60
C TYR A 92 -1.08 18.38 -37.85
N ALA A 93 -0.81 17.60 -38.90
CA ALA A 93 -1.61 16.42 -39.23
C ALA A 93 -1.54 15.36 -38.12
N ALA A 94 -0.37 15.14 -37.50
CA ALA A 94 -0.21 14.20 -36.40
C ALA A 94 -1.05 14.57 -35.18
N VAL A 95 -0.99 15.83 -34.73
CA VAL A 95 -1.79 16.31 -33.59
C VAL A 95 -3.28 16.24 -33.92
N ARG A 96 -3.70 16.68 -35.12
CA ARG A 96 -5.10 16.61 -35.56
C ARG A 96 -5.62 15.17 -35.57
N THR A 97 -4.87 14.26 -36.17
CA THR A 97 -5.23 12.83 -36.23
C THR A 97 -5.41 12.29 -34.83
N HIS A 98 -4.50 12.61 -33.90
CA HIS A 98 -4.62 12.13 -32.53
C HIS A 98 -5.87 12.69 -31.82
N ILE A 99 -6.20 13.97 -32.02
CA ILE A 99 -7.46 14.56 -31.52
C ILE A 99 -8.67 13.81 -32.10
N GLU A 100 -8.77 13.68 -33.43
CA GLU A 100 -9.92 13.09 -34.11
C GLU A 100 -10.11 11.60 -33.81
N THR A 101 -9.02 10.88 -33.55
CA THR A 101 -9.01 9.46 -33.17
C THR A 101 -9.09 9.21 -31.67
N GLY A 102 -9.14 10.28 -30.84
CA GLY A 102 -9.15 10.17 -29.38
C GLY A 102 -7.85 9.60 -28.79
N LEU A 103 -6.72 9.70 -29.50
CA LEU A 103 -5.40 9.32 -29.04
C LEU A 103 -4.71 10.45 -28.26
N ALA A 104 -3.60 10.11 -27.61
CA ALA A 104 -2.83 11.07 -26.82
C ALA A 104 -2.21 12.18 -27.66
N TRP A 105 -2.62 13.43 -27.47
CA TRP A 105 -2.25 14.55 -28.36
C TRP A 105 -1.63 15.74 -27.64
N THR A 106 -1.86 15.89 -26.33
CA THR A 106 -1.44 17.08 -25.56
C THR A 106 0.09 17.28 -25.56
N HIS A 107 0.85 16.19 -25.44
CA HIS A 107 2.31 16.21 -25.51
C HIS A 107 2.83 16.60 -26.91
N LEU A 108 2.20 16.06 -27.97
CA LEU A 108 2.53 16.40 -29.36
C LEU A 108 2.23 17.88 -29.66
N ALA A 109 1.14 18.42 -29.11
CA ALA A 109 0.80 19.84 -29.23
C ALA A 109 1.85 20.75 -28.58
N ILE A 110 2.43 20.35 -27.44
CA ILE A 110 3.51 21.09 -26.76
C ILE A 110 4.83 21.01 -27.55
N GLU A 111 5.16 19.85 -28.12
CA GLU A 111 6.36 19.67 -28.95
C GLU A 111 6.25 20.48 -30.25
N LEU A 112 5.08 20.44 -30.90
CA LEU A 112 4.74 21.27 -32.04
C LEU A 112 4.86 22.76 -31.70
N HIS A 113 4.28 23.19 -30.57
CA HIS A 113 4.38 24.58 -30.11
C HIS A 113 5.84 25.02 -29.97
N SER A 114 6.69 24.16 -29.42
CA SER A 114 8.12 24.44 -29.24
C SER A 114 8.82 24.69 -30.59
N LEU A 115 8.53 23.86 -31.61
CA LEU A 115 9.03 24.10 -32.97
C LEU A 115 8.47 25.41 -33.55
N CYS A 116 7.17 25.65 -33.46
CA CYS A 116 6.51 26.86 -33.93
C CYS A 116 7.10 28.13 -33.29
N ALA A 117 7.37 28.11 -31.98
CA ALA A 117 7.97 29.23 -31.24
C ALA A 117 9.40 29.53 -31.72
N ILE A 118 10.21 28.48 -31.95
CA ILE A 118 11.58 28.62 -32.49
C ILE A 118 11.54 29.18 -33.91
N VAL A 119 10.66 28.66 -34.77
CA VAL A 119 10.48 29.16 -36.15
C VAL A 119 10.01 30.62 -36.14
N LYS A 120 9.06 30.98 -35.26
CA LYS A 120 8.57 32.36 -35.10
C LYS A 120 9.65 33.31 -34.61
N GLY A 121 10.49 32.86 -33.68
CA GLY A 121 11.61 33.65 -33.15
C GLY A 121 12.75 33.84 -34.15
N SER A 122 12.79 33.03 -35.21
CA SER A 122 13.86 33.04 -36.20
C SER A 122 13.78 34.26 -37.11
N LYS A 123 14.81 35.11 -37.08
CA LYS A 123 14.91 36.27 -37.98
C LYS A 123 15.22 35.84 -39.41
N LYS A 124 15.86 34.68 -39.56
CA LYS A 124 16.36 34.17 -40.84
C LYS A 124 15.40 33.22 -41.55
N CYS A 125 14.68 32.37 -40.80
CA CYS A 125 13.80 31.35 -41.39
C CYS A 125 12.36 31.86 -41.59
N LEU A 126 11.84 32.70 -40.69
CA LEU A 126 10.43 33.11 -40.72
C LEU A 126 10.06 33.82 -42.03
N SER A 127 10.90 34.73 -42.51
CA SER A 127 10.65 35.52 -43.72
C SER A 127 10.60 34.69 -45.01
N LEU A 128 11.21 33.50 -45.00
CA LEU A 128 11.29 32.58 -46.13
C LEU A 128 10.10 31.62 -46.20
N LEU A 129 9.28 31.53 -45.15
CA LEU A 129 8.11 30.65 -45.10
C LEU A 129 6.88 31.25 -45.81
N PRO A 130 5.96 30.41 -46.33
CA PRO A 130 4.70 30.84 -46.92
C PRO A 130 3.89 31.79 -46.01
N SER A 131 3.09 32.69 -46.62
CA SER A 131 2.28 33.68 -45.89
C SER A 131 1.34 33.06 -44.87
N ASP A 132 0.78 31.88 -45.18
CA ASP A 132 -0.26 31.27 -44.36
C ASP A 132 0.31 30.68 -43.07
N ILE A 133 1.51 30.10 -43.14
CA ILE A 133 2.26 29.62 -41.95
C ILE A 133 2.68 30.81 -41.08
N ARG A 134 3.17 31.91 -41.68
CA ARG A 134 3.54 33.11 -40.93
C ARG A 134 2.36 33.70 -40.16
N LYS A 135 1.21 33.88 -40.82
CA LYS A 135 -0.02 34.34 -40.18
C LYS A 135 -0.45 33.44 -39.03
N GLN A 136 -0.29 32.12 -39.16
CA GLN A 136 -0.59 31.18 -38.08
C GLN A 136 0.36 31.34 -36.88
N LEU A 137 1.66 31.51 -37.14
CA LEU A 137 2.68 31.69 -36.10
C LEU A 137 2.52 33.03 -35.36
N ASP A 138 2.12 34.10 -36.02
CA ASP A 138 1.95 35.44 -35.41
C ASP A 138 1.01 35.44 -34.20
N VAL A 139 -0.01 34.60 -34.26
CA VAL A 139 -1.07 34.47 -33.25
C VAL A 139 -0.96 33.18 -32.42
N LEU A 140 0.23 32.57 -32.41
CA LEU A 140 0.56 31.42 -31.56
C LEU A 140 0.38 31.79 -30.08
N PRO A 141 -0.36 30.99 -29.29
CA PRO A 141 -0.52 31.24 -27.86
C PRO A 141 0.81 31.10 -27.11
N THR A 142 0.88 31.58 -25.87
CA THR A 142 2.04 31.33 -25.01
C THR A 142 2.10 29.85 -24.63
N VAL A 143 3.31 29.35 -24.34
CA VAL A 143 3.49 27.95 -23.93
C VAL A 143 2.83 27.69 -22.57
N GLU A 144 2.79 28.70 -21.70
CA GLU A 144 2.09 28.67 -20.42
C GLU A 144 0.59 28.47 -20.63
N TYR A 145 -0.03 29.21 -21.55
CA TYR A 145 -1.46 29.06 -21.87
C TYR A 145 -1.78 27.65 -22.37
N LEU A 146 -0.93 27.09 -23.24
CA LEU A 146 -1.12 25.74 -23.76
C LEU A 146 -0.93 24.66 -22.68
N ARG A 147 0.00 24.86 -21.74
CA ARG A 147 0.17 23.96 -20.59
C ARG A 147 -1.04 24.02 -19.64
N THR A 148 -1.59 25.20 -19.40
CA THR A 148 -2.83 25.35 -18.62
C THR A 148 -3.99 24.62 -19.28
N LEU A 149 -4.15 24.73 -20.60
CA LEU A 149 -5.18 23.99 -21.35
C LEU A 149 -4.98 22.47 -21.27
N ALA A 150 -3.75 21.99 -21.42
CA ALA A 150 -3.44 20.56 -21.28
C ALA A 150 -3.78 20.04 -19.87
N ALA A 151 -3.53 20.85 -18.83
CA ALA A 151 -3.92 20.53 -17.46
C ALA A 151 -5.45 20.48 -17.29
N ILE A 152 -6.18 21.48 -17.81
CA ILE A 152 -7.66 21.49 -17.79
C ILE A 152 -8.22 20.28 -18.52
N TYR A 153 -7.72 19.97 -19.72
CA TYR A 153 -8.15 18.85 -20.54
C TYR A 153 -7.94 17.51 -19.84
N THR A 154 -6.77 17.34 -19.20
CA THR A 154 -6.45 16.16 -18.38
C THR A 154 -7.42 16.03 -17.22
N SER A 155 -7.65 17.11 -16.46
CA SER A 155 -8.57 17.13 -15.32
C SER A 155 -10.04 16.88 -15.73
N ALA A 156 -10.44 17.28 -16.95
CA ALA A 156 -11.77 17.01 -17.49
C ALA A 156 -12.01 15.53 -17.87
N GLY A 157 -11.02 14.65 -17.64
CA GLY A 157 -11.06 13.21 -17.89
C GLY A 157 -10.12 12.75 -19.00
N GLY A 158 -9.26 13.64 -19.53
CA GLY A 158 -8.16 13.33 -20.46
C GLY A 158 -8.51 12.42 -21.64
N GLU A 159 -7.54 11.60 -22.03
CA GLU A 159 -7.50 10.81 -23.27
C GLU A 159 -8.07 9.38 -23.08
N LYS A 160 -8.68 9.07 -21.92
CA LYS A 160 -8.97 7.67 -21.50
C LYS A 160 -10.43 7.32 -21.17
N VAL A 161 -11.41 8.14 -21.56
CA VAL A 161 -12.80 7.79 -21.28
C VAL A 161 -13.62 7.80 -22.57
N ILE A 162 -13.89 6.60 -23.09
CA ILE A 162 -15.08 6.38 -23.92
C ILE A 162 -16.25 6.45 -22.94
N GLU A 163 -16.80 7.66 -22.72
CA GLU A 163 -18.01 7.84 -21.93
C GLU A 163 -19.18 7.27 -22.76
N THR A 164 -19.73 6.13 -22.32
CA THR A 164 -20.93 5.50 -22.91
C THR A 164 -22.23 6.19 -22.50
N ASP A 165 -22.16 7.22 -21.65
CA ASP A 165 -23.29 8.04 -21.26
C ASP A 165 -23.33 9.32 -22.12
N SER A 166 -24.49 9.57 -22.72
CA SER A 166 -24.84 10.61 -23.70
C SER A 166 -24.68 12.08 -23.25
N GLY A 167 -23.82 12.38 -22.27
CA GLY A 167 -23.44 13.74 -21.91
C GLY A 167 -22.19 14.13 -22.68
N ALA A 168 -22.32 14.58 -23.93
CA ALA A 168 -21.20 15.11 -24.71
C ALA A 168 -20.39 16.07 -23.84
N ASN A 169 -19.11 15.76 -23.62
CA ASN A 169 -18.24 16.52 -22.73
C ASN A 169 -17.85 17.85 -23.42
N ASN A 170 -18.81 18.78 -23.43
CA ASN A 170 -18.77 20.04 -24.19
C ASN A 170 -17.50 20.85 -23.92
N LEU A 171 -16.90 20.70 -22.73
CA LEU A 171 -15.63 21.31 -22.37
C LEU A 171 -14.45 20.72 -23.16
N LYS A 172 -14.35 19.38 -23.25
CA LYS A 172 -13.27 18.71 -24.02
C LYS A 172 -13.33 19.09 -25.49
N ASN A 173 -14.52 18.99 -26.09
CA ASN A 173 -14.75 19.36 -27.48
C ASN A 173 -14.40 20.83 -27.72
N SER A 174 -14.67 21.71 -26.75
CA SER A 174 -14.31 23.13 -26.85
C SER A 174 -12.78 23.35 -26.79
N ILE A 175 -12.05 22.59 -25.97
CA ILE A 175 -10.58 22.67 -25.88
C ILE A 175 -9.93 22.11 -27.16
N GLU A 176 -10.41 20.99 -27.67
CA GLU A 176 -9.94 20.39 -28.93
C GLU A 176 -10.14 21.34 -30.11
N ALA A 177 -11.35 21.89 -30.26
CA ALA A 177 -11.65 22.90 -31.27
C ALA A 177 -10.76 24.14 -31.13
N TRP A 178 -10.47 24.57 -29.88
CA TRP A 178 -9.57 25.68 -29.63
C TRP A 178 -8.13 25.38 -30.05
N CYS A 179 -7.62 24.18 -29.74
CA CYS A 179 -6.27 23.76 -30.11
C CYS A 179 -6.11 23.61 -31.62
N ILE A 180 -7.11 23.08 -32.32
CA ILE A 180 -7.14 23.03 -33.78
C ILE A 180 -7.10 24.45 -34.35
N ASP A 181 -7.93 25.36 -33.83
CA ASP A 181 -8.00 26.75 -34.30
C ASP A 181 -6.67 27.51 -34.12
N ARG A 182 -6.06 27.37 -32.95
CA ARG A 182 -4.94 28.24 -32.51
C ARG A 182 -3.57 27.67 -32.87
N LEU A 183 -3.44 26.36 -33.13
CA LEU A 183 -2.17 25.73 -33.52
C LEU A 183 -2.10 25.34 -34.99
N MET A 184 -3.23 25.10 -35.67
CA MET A 184 -3.23 24.47 -37.00
C MET A 184 -3.99 25.29 -38.05
N GLU A 185 -5.25 25.63 -37.80
CA GLU A 185 -6.15 26.19 -38.82
C GLU A 185 -7.18 27.16 -38.23
N ARG A 186 -7.00 28.44 -38.53
CA ARG A 186 -7.84 29.54 -38.06
C ARG A 186 -9.28 29.49 -38.60
N GLY A 187 -10.21 29.92 -37.76
CA GLY A 187 -11.63 30.10 -38.08
C GLY A 187 -12.51 28.89 -37.80
N THR A 188 -12.00 27.91 -37.05
CA THR A 188 -12.67 26.62 -36.82
C THR A 188 -13.45 26.57 -35.49
N ILE A 189 -13.18 27.48 -34.55
CA ILE A 189 -13.87 27.53 -33.25
C ILE A 189 -15.11 28.45 -33.26
N ASN A 190 -16.19 28.01 -32.61
CA ASN A 190 -17.39 28.82 -32.39
C ASN A 190 -17.27 29.70 -31.12
N HIS A 191 -18.06 30.79 -31.05
CA HIS A 191 -18.02 31.74 -29.93
C HIS A 191 -18.29 31.13 -28.55
N ALA A 192 -19.21 30.17 -28.46
CA ALA A 192 -19.58 29.55 -27.19
C ALA A 192 -18.43 28.67 -26.64
N SER A 193 -17.77 27.91 -27.51
CA SER A 193 -16.60 27.09 -27.18
C SER A 193 -15.40 27.96 -26.81
N GLU A 194 -15.14 29.03 -27.57
CA GLU A 194 -14.08 29.98 -27.27
C GLU A 194 -14.29 30.61 -25.89
N LYS A 195 -15.50 31.14 -25.62
CA LYS A 195 -15.80 31.77 -24.33
C LYS A 195 -15.73 30.79 -23.16
N THR A 196 -16.11 29.53 -23.38
CA THR A 196 -16.00 28.49 -22.35
C THR A 196 -14.54 28.21 -22.01
N VAL A 197 -13.66 28.10 -23.01
CA VAL A 197 -12.22 27.86 -22.81
C VAL A 197 -11.56 29.04 -22.10
N GLU A 198 -11.83 30.27 -22.55
CA GLU A 198 -11.30 31.48 -21.91
C GLU A 198 -11.71 31.57 -20.44
N THR A 199 -12.99 31.34 -20.14
CA THR A 199 -13.51 31.40 -18.77
C THR A 199 -12.86 30.33 -17.91
N MET A 200 -12.66 29.12 -18.44
CA MET A 200 -12.01 28.03 -17.70
C MET A 200 -10.53 28.31 -17.41
N VAL A 201 -9.80 28.87 -18.38
CA VAL A 201 -8.41 29.30 -18.17
C VAL A 201 -8.34 30.41 -17.12
N GLN A 202 -9.27 31.38 -17.15
CA GLN A 202 -9.36 32.41 -16.11
C GLN A 202 -9.58 31.82 -14.71
N VAL A 203 -10.43 30.79 -14.57
CA VAL A 203 -10.58 30.09 -13.30
C VAL A 203 -9.26 29.44 -12.87
N TRP A 204 -8.55 28.77 -13.78
CA TRP A 204 -7.26 28.13 -13.47
C TRP A 204 -6.17 29.13 -13.07
N ASP A 205 -6.12 30.29 -13.72
CA ASP A 205 -5.14 31.35 -13.43
C ASP A 205 -5.44 32.05 -12.10
N GLN A 206 -6.72 32.26 -11.78
CA GLN A 206 -7.15 32.93 -10.55
C GLN A 206 -7.13 32.00 -9.33
N VAL A 207 -7.21 30.68 -9.54
CA VAL A 207 -7.48 29.72 -8.48
C VAL A 207 -6.48 28.57 -8.49
N ASN A 208 -5.52 28.64 -7.57
CA ASN A 208 -4.58 27.55 -7.30
C ASN A 208 -5.12 26.58 -6.21
N ASN A 209 -6.41 26.24 -6.28
CA ASN A 209 -7.06 25.30 -5.35
C ASN A 209 -7.71 24.15 -6.14
N PRO A 210 -7.36 22.89 -5.83
CA PRO A 210 -7.83 21.73 -6.61
C PRO A 210 -9.34 21.47 -6.50
N ASP A 211 -9.96 21.81 -5.36
CA ASP A 211 -11.41 21.59 -5.14
C ASP A 211 -12.24 22.52 -6.02
N ARG A 212 -11.82 23.78 -6.14
CA ARG A 212 -12.45 24.77 -7.02
C ARG A 212 -12.26 24.43 -8.50
N GLN A 213 -11.09 23.93 -8.88
CA GLN A 213 -10.81 23.43 -10.22
C GLN A 213 -11.71 22.23 -10.57
N THR A 214 -11.90 21.31 -9.63
CA THR A 214 -12.80 20.17 -9.79
C THR A 214 -14.26 20.61 -9.88
N LEU A 215 -14.67 21.59 -9.06
CA LEU A 215 -16.02 22.15 -9.10
C LEU A 215 -16.30 22.82 -10.45
N ALA A 216 -15.33 23.54 -11.01
CA ALA A 216 -15.45 24.16 -12.33
C ALA A 216 -15.73 23.13 -13.44
N ILE A 217 -15.04 21.98 -13.38
CA ILE A 217 -15.29 20.88 -14.31
C ILE A 217 -16.71 20.34 -14.15
N LEU A 218 -17.17 20.08 -12.93
CA LEU A 218 -18.51 19.52 -12.70
C LEU A 218 -19.62 20.51 -13.09
N VAL A 219 -19.50 21.78 -12.72
CA VAL A 219 -20.43 22.84 -13.13
C VAL A 219 -20.51 22.94 -14.66
N SER A 220 -19.38 22.79 -15.36
CA SER A 220 -19.36 22.78 -16.82
C SER A 220 -20.15 21.60 -17.44
N LYS A 221 -20.21 20.45 -16.74
CA LYS A 221 -20.98 19.27 -17.14
C LYS A 221 -22.47 19.41 -16.78
N CYS A 222 -22.79 19.94 -15.60
CA CYS A 222 -24.16 20.03 -15.07
C CYS A 222 -25.03 21.13 -15.72
N THR A 223 -24.40 22.09 -16.41
CA THR A 223 -25.10 23.22 -17.07
C THR A 223 -25.60 22.88 -18.49
N GLY A 224 -25.40 21.65 -18.97
CA GLY A 224 -25.96 21.17 -20.23
C GLY A 224 -25.48 21.99 -21.44
N THR A 225 -26.41 22.43 -22.30
CA THR A 225 -26.13 23.25 -23.50
C THR A 225 -26.17 24.76 -23.24
N ASP A 226 -26.60 25.21 -22.05
CA ASP A 226 -26.70 26.63 -21.72
C ASP A 226 -25.32 27.21 -21.37
N PHE A 227 -24.62 27.68 -22.40
CA PHE A 227 -23.29 28.26 -22.24
C PHE A 227 -23.31 29.59 -21.45
N THR A 228 -24.44 30.31 -21.43
CA THR A 228 -24.55 31.59 -20.70
C THR A 228 -24.61 31.32 -19.20
N LEU A 229 -25.43 30.37 -18.78
CA LEU A 229 -25.45 29.89 -17.40
C LEU A 229 -24.11 29.29 -16.99
N ARG A 230 -23.49 28.49 -17.87
CA ARG A 230 -22.17 27.90 -17.64
C ARG A 230 -21.12 28.96 -17.34
N CYS A 231 -20.94 29.94 -18.22
CA CYS A 231 -19.94 31.00 -18.03
C CYS A 231 -20.25 31.83 -16.77
N ARG A 232 -21.53 32.10 -16.48
CA ARG A 232 -21.92 32.82 -15.26
C ARG A 232 -21.53 32.04 -14.00
N CYS A 233 -21.88 30.76 -13.90
CA CYS A 233 -21.55 29.98 -12.72
C CYS A 233 -20.03 29.74 -12.60
N LEU A 234 -19.32 29.53 -13.72
CA LEU A 234 -17.84 29.42 -13.71
C LEU A 234 -17.17 30.70 -13.21
N SER A 235 -17.66 31.88 -13.63
CA SER A 235 -17.08 33.16 -13.21
C SER A 235 -17.22 33.45 -11.72
N GLN A 236 -18.19 32.82 -11.04
CA GLN A 236 -18.39 32.96 -9.61
C GLN A 236 -17.47 32.03 -8.80
N ILE A 237 -16.88 30.98 -9.40
CA ILE A 237 -16.14 29.94 -8.66
C ILE A 237 -14.94 30.50 -7.89
N SER A 238 -14.28 31.54 -8.40
CA SER A 238 -13.16 32.18 -7.71
C SER A 238 -13.60 32.97 -6.48
N THR A 239 -14.86 33.44 -6.42
CA THR A 239 -15.39 34.28 -5.33
C THR A 239 -16.18 33.51 -4.28
N LEU A 240 -16.60 32.27 -4.55
CA LEU A 240 -17.34 31.43 -3.60
C LEU A 240 -16.55 31.21 -2.29
N SER A 241 -17.25 31.06 -1.16
CA SER A 241 -16.57 30.67 0.09
C SER A 241 -16.08 29.21 0.03
N GLY A 242 -14.98 28.89 0.72
CA GLY A 242 -14.42 27.53 0.71
C GLY A 242 -15.41 26.48 1.21
N GLY A 243 -16.21 26.80 2.23
CA GLY A 243 -17.25 25.91 2.75
C GLY A 243 -18.36 25.63 1.74
N PHE A 244 -18.76 26.64 0.96
CA PHE A 244 -19.75 26.46 -0.10
C PHE A 244 -19.20 25.57 -1.23
N VAL A 245 -17.97 25.83 -1.69
CA VAL A 245 -17.29 25.03 -2.73
C VAL A 245 -17.25 23.55 -2.35
N ASN A 246 -16.78 23.23 -1.15
CA ASN A 246 -16.62 21.84 -0.72
C ASN A 246 -17.97 21.11 -0.62
N THR A 247 -19.01 21.81 -0.17
CA THR A 247 -20.34 21.23 -0.01
C THR A 247 -20.99 20.96 -1.37
N VAL A 248 -20.93 21.92 -2.30
CA VAL A 248 -21.45 21.72 -3.66
C VAL A 248 -20.66 20.65 -4.40
N LEU A 249 -19.34 20.62 -4.24
CA LEU A 249 -18.49 19.61 -4.87
C LEU A 249 -18.90 18.19 -4.43
N ALA A 250 -19.08 17.98 -3.12
CA ALA A 250 -19.54 16.70 -2.58
C ALA A 250 -20.92 16.30 -3.12
N ILE A 251 -21.86 17.25 -3.18
CA ILE A 251 -23.21 17.03 -3.71
C ILE A 251 -23.17 16.58 -5.18
N LEU A 252 -22.42 17.31 -6.02
CA LEU A 252 -22.40 17.05 -7.47
C LEU A 252 -21.63 15.77 -7.82
N GLN A 253 -20.57 15.44 -7.08
CA GLN A 253 -19.81 14.20 -7.30
C GLN A 253 -20.61 12.95 -6.94
N ASP A 254 -21.42 13.02 -5.88
CA ASP A 254 -22.17 11.88 -5.35
C ASP A 254 -23.61 11.78 -5.89
N PHE A 255 -24.05 12.76 -6.69
CA PHE A 255 -25.42 12.83 -7.19
C PHE A 255 -25.87 11.57 -7.94
N LYS A 256 -25.01 11.01 -8.82
CA LYS A 256 -25.33 9.79 -9.57
C LYS A 256 -25.59 8.58 -8.65
N SER A 257 -24.91 8.51 -7.51
CA SER A 257 -25.00 7.40 -6.57
C SER A 257 -26.20 7.55 -5.64
N ARG A 258 -26.49 8.78 -5.21
CA ARG A 258 -27.55 9.08 -4.23
C ARG A 258 -28.27 10.37 -4.62
N PRO A 259 -29.16 10.35 -5.61
CA PRO A 259 -29.73 11.58 -6.14
C PRO A 259 -30.65 12.32 -5.16
N GLU A 260 -31.48 11.59 -4.41
CA GLU A 260 -32.50 12.19 -3.53
C GLU A 260 -31.87 12.92 -2.33
N ILE A 261 -30.88 12.31 -1.67
CA ILE A 261 -30.17 12.94 -0.55
C ILE A 261 -29.40 14.18 -0.97
N ASN A 262 -28.80 14.13 -2.17
CA ASN A 262 -28.00 15.23 -2.70
C ASN A 262 -28.90 16.38 -3.15
N CYS A 263 -30.08 16.12 -3.71
CA CYS A 263 -31.12 17.14 -3.93
C CYS A 263 -31.54 17.81 -2.61
N ILE A 264 -31.84 17.03 -1.55
CA ILE A 264 -32.22 17.57 -0.24
C ILE A 264 -31.09 18.40 0.39
N GLY A 265 -29.85 17.90 0.33
CA GLY A 265 -28.67 18.62 0.79
C GLY A 265 -28.48 19.95 0.06
N PHE A 266 -28.73 19.95 -1.25
CA PHE A 266 -28.59 21.14 -2.08
C PHE A 266 -29.70 22.15 -1.82
N ILE A 267 -30.96 21.70 -1.63
CA ILE A 267 -32.08 22.54 -1.16
C ILE A 267 -31.69 23.26 0.13
N LYS A 268 -31.20 22.51 1.14
CA LYS A 268 -30.78 23.08 2.43
C LYS A 268 -29.63 24.06 2.29
N LEU A 269 -28.66 23.79 1.42
CA LEU A 269 -27.53 24.69 1.18
C LEU A 269 -27.98 26.02 0.56
N LEU A 270 -28.80 25.96 -0.49
CA LEU A 270 -29.29 27.16 -1.18
C LEU A 270 -30.23 27.97 -0.32
N ALA A 271 -31.13 27.33 0.43
CA ALA A 271 -32.05 28.02 1.33
C ALA A 271 -31.34 28.81 2.45
N ASN A 272 -30.11 28.39 2.82
CA ASN A 272 -29.30 29.05 3.84
C ASN A 272 -28.22 30.00 3.25
N THR A 273 -28.16 30.16 1.93
CA THR A 273 -27.19 31.03 1.26
C THR A 273 -27.75 32.44 1.11
N GLN A 274 -27.00 33.45 1.60
CA GLN A 274 -27.44 34.86 1.59
C GLN A 274 -27.22 35.56 0.24
N ASP A 275 -26.30 35.07 -0.58
CA ASP A 275 -25.96 35.67 -1.88
C ASP A 275 -27.00 35.28 -2.94
N ALA A 276 -27.83 36.24 -3.33
CA ALA A 276 -28.91 36.03 -4.28
C ALA A 276 -28.41 35.61 -5.68
N GLU A 277 -27.26 36.13 -6.14
CA GLU A 277 -26.72 35.79 -7.47
C GLU A 277 -26.18 34.35 -7.50
N VAL A 278 -25.56 33.91 -6.41
CA VAL A 278 -25.13 32.51 -6.24
C VAL A 278 -26.36 31.58 -6.17
N VAL A 279 -27.37 31.95 -5.37
CA VAL A 279 -28.60 31.14 -5.26
C VAL A 279 -29.27 31.01 -6.62
N GLN A 280 -29.38 32.07 -7.42
CA GLN A 280 -29.99 32.00 -8.76
C GLN A 280 -29.18 31.10 -9.72
N CYS A 281 -27.85 31.17 -9.72
CA CYS A 281 -27.01 30.34 -10.60
C CYS A 281 -27.17 28.85 -10.28
N PHE A 282 -27.13 28.50 -9.00
CA PHE A 282 -27.15 27.11 -8.54
C PHE A 282 -28.58 26.55 -8.37
N LYS A 283 -29.61 27.39 -8.20
CA LYS A 283 -31.03 27.00 -8.18
C LYS A 283 -31.45 26.31 -9.48
N ARG A 284 -30.95 26.76 -10.63
CA ARG A 284 -31.27 26.13 -11.92
C ARG A 284 -30.64 24.75 -12.06
N ILE A 285 -29.44 24.57 -11.51
CA ILE A 285 -28.78 23.25 -11.43
C ILE A 285 -29.62 22.31 -10.55
N LEU A 286 -30.06 22.77 -9.39
CA LEU A 286 -30.95 22.00 -8.50
C LEU A 286 -32.29 21.64 -9.19
N TYR A 287 -32.89 22.55 -9.94
CA TYR A 287 -34.13 22.27 -10.66
C TYR A 287 -33.96 21.10 -11.65
N HIS A 288 -32.89 21.12 -12.46
CA HIS A 288 -32.60 20.02 -13.38
C HIS A 288 -32.27 18.71 -12.67
N MET A 289 -31.63 18.78 -11.49
CA MET A 289 -31.43 17.59 -10.65
C MET A 289 -32.76 17.01 -10.18
N ILE A 290 -33.72 17.82 -9.74
CA ILE A 290 -35.06 17.36 -9.31
C ILE A 290 -35.86 16.79 -10.49
N GLU A 291 -35.83 17.47 -11.63
CA GLU A 291 -36.54 17.06 -12.86
C GLU A 291 -36.03 15.72 -13.41
N SER A 292 -34.75 15.41 -13.21
CA SER A 292 -34.15 14.14 -13.63
C SER A 292 -34.61 12.92 -12.82
N LEU A 293 -35.42 13.11 -11.75
CA LEU A 293 -35.90 12.05 -10.85
C LEU A 293 -37.35 11.65 -11.10
N GLN A 294 -37.75 10.50 -10.55
CA GLN A 294 -39.15 10.07 -10.55
C GLN A 294 -40.02 11.04 -9.72
N PRO A 295 -41.30 11.28 -10.10
CA PRO A 295 -42.11 12.35 -9.50
C PRO A 295 -42.23 12.31 -7.97
N THR A 296 -42.39 11.13 -7.37
CA THR A 296 -42.52 10.98 -5.90
C THR A 296 -41.20 10.68 -5.18
N ALA A 297 -40.08 10.54 -5.91
CA ALA A 297 -38.82 10.04 -5.36
C ALA A 297 -38.35 10.83 -4.13
N ILE A 298 -38.37 12.16 -4.21
CA ILE A 298 -37.92 13.01 -3.09
C ILE A 298 -38.90 12.92 -1.91
N ILE A 299 -40.20 12.80 -2.16
CA ILE A 299 -41.21 12.67 -1.10
C ILE A 299 -41.08 11.31 -0.41
N ASP A 300 -41.03 10.23 -1.18
CA ASP A 300 -40.89 8.88 -0.67
C ASP A 300 -39.57 8.71 0.10
N TYR A 301 -38.48 9.27 -0.42
CA TYR A 301 -37.19 9.33 0.26
C TYR A 301 -37.30 10.17 1.55
N SER A 302 -37.92 11.34 1.50
CA SER A 302 -38.05 12.22 2.67
C SER A 302 -38.87 11.57 3.79
N PHE A 303 -39.95 10.83 3.47
CA PHE A 303 -40.73 10.07 4.44
C PHE A 303 -39.99 8.84 4.99
N GLN A 304 -38.96 8.35 4.29
CA GLN A 304 -38.12 7.23 4.72
C GLN A 304 -36.87 7.65 5.48
N HIS A 305 -36.54 8.95 5.50
CA HIS A 305 -35.25 9.42 6.03
C HIS A 305 -35.34 10.69 6.90
N LEU A 306 -36.44 11.44 6.88
CA LEU A 306 -36.64 12.63 7.70
C LEU A 306 -37.71 12.38 8.77
N LYS A 307 -37.54 13.00 9.94
CA LYS A 307 -38.62 13.11 10.93
C LYS A 307 -39.67 14.12 10.46
N ALA A 308 -40.87 14.07 11.02
CA ALA A 308 -41.99 14.96 10.69
C ALA A 308 -41.61 16.45 10.79
N SER A 309 -40.84 16.84 11.81
CA SER A 309 -40.38 18.22 11.98
C SER A 309 -39.37 18.65 10.91
N GLU A 310 -38.44 17.76 10.55
CA GLU A 310 -37.43 18.01 9.52
C GLU A 310 -38.04 18.03 8.12
N TRP A 311 -39.03 17.16 7.89
CA TRP A 311 -39.81 17.13 6.66
C TRP A 311 -40.61 18.42 6.48
N SER A 312 -41.32 18.86 7.52
CA SER A 312 -42.04 20.14 7.51
C SER A 312 -41.11 21.31 7.22
N GLN A 313 -39.92 21.34 7.84
CA GLN A 313 -38.90 22.36 7.56
C GLN A 313 -38.38 22.33 6.12
N LEU A 314 -38.16 21.13 5.55
CA LEU A 314 -37.75 20.98 4.15
C LEU A 314 -38.81 21.54 3.19
N MET A 315 -40.09 21.26 3.45
CA MET A 315 -41.20 21.77 2.63
C MET A 315 -41.30 23.30 2.68
N LEU A 316 -41.03 23.91 3.84
CA LEU A 316 -40.93 25.37 3.98
C LEU A 316 -39.73 25.94 3.19
N GLN A 317 -38.57 25.29 3.22
CA GLN A 317 -37.38 25.71 2.45
C GLN A 317 -37.61 25.63 0.94
N LEU A 318 -38.31 24.58 0.48
CA LEU A 318 -38.71 24.45 -0.91
C LEU A 318 -39.70 25.54 -1.34
N SER A 319 -40.68 25.85 -0.49
CA SER A 319 -41.61 26.96 -0.69
C SER A 319 -40.90 28.30 -0.85
N ALA A 320 -39.84 28.54 -0.06
CA ALA A 320 -39.05 29.77 -0.14
C ALA A 320 -38.19 29.85 -1.41
N LEU A 321 -37.59 28.73 -1.86
CA LEU A 321 -36.70 28.72 -3.03
C LEU A 321 -37.47 28.75 -4.37
N PHE A 322 -38.66 28.15 -4.43
CA PHE A 322 -39.43 27.95 -5.66
C PHE A 322 -40.81 28.61 -5.61
N SER A 323 -40.98 29.69 -4.85
CA SER A 323 -42.24 30.44 -4.74
C SER A 323 -42.86 30.76 -6.10
N ASP A 324 -42.03 31.18 -7.06
CA ASP A 324 -42.46 31.58 -8.40
C ASP A 324 -42.99 30.40 -9.24
N GLU A 325 -42.48 29.19 -8.98
CA GLU A 325 -42.88 27.96 -9.69
C GLU A 325 -44.11 27.30 -9.04
N ILE A 326 -44.22 27.35 -7.71
CA ILE A 326 -45.35 26.77 -6.94
C ILE A 326 -46.63 27.59 -7.15
N MET A 327 -46.50 28.92 -7.22
CA MET A 327 -47.64 29.83 -7.37
C MET A 327 -48.09 30.01 -8.82
N ASN A 328 -47.42 29.38 -9.81
CA ASN A 328 -47.75 29.51 -11.22
C ASN A 328 -48.78 28.46 -11.66
N PRO A 329 -50.06 28.83 -11.88
CA PRO A 329 -51.12 27.88 -12.22
C PRO A 329 -51.00 27.27 -13.64
N SER A 330 -50.12 27.82 -14.49
CA SER A 330 -49.87 27.36 -15.85
C SER A 330 -48.66 26.42 -15.99
N ALA A 331 -47.83 26.29 -14.96
CA ALA A 331 -46.71 25.35 -14.94
C ALA A 331 -47.18 23.96 -14.47
N SER A 332 -46.57 22.89 -14.98
CA SER A 332 -46.71 21.53 -14.42
C SER A 332 -45.44 21.19 -13.63
N PRO A 333 -45.23 21.77 -12.44
CA PRO A 333 -43.99 21.57 -11.70
C PRO A 333 -43.89 20.13 -11.17
N PRO A 334 -42.68 19.66 -10.85
CA PRO A 334 -42.47 18.38 -10.17
C PRO A 334 -43.38 18.21 -8.95
N PHE A 335 -43.81 16.98 -8.66
CA PHE A 335 -44.87 16.68 -7.67
C PHE A 335 -44.64 17.31 -6.28
N ILE A 336 -43.38 17.38 -5.81
CA ILE A 336 -43.01 18.02 -4.52
C ILE A 336 -43.25 19.54 -4.45
N LEU A 337 -43.43 20.19 -5.60
CA LEU A 337 -43.72 21.62 -5.73
C LEU A 337 -45.21 21.89 -5.99
N GLN A 338 -46.11 20.90 -5.84
CA GLN A 338 -47.54 21.12 -6.07
C GLN A 338 -48.26 21.85 -4.90
N PRO A 339 -49.20 22.78 -5.19
CA PRO A 339 -49.82 23.64 -4.15
C PRO A 339 -50.59 22.91 -3.04
N HIS A 340 -51.31 21.83 -3.36
CA HIS A 340 -52.17 21.12 -2.40
C HIS A 340 -51.38 20.49 -1.24
N LEU A 341 -50.18 20.00 -1.53
CA LEU A 341 -49.29 19.40 -0.53
C LEU A 341 -48.80 20.43 0.49
N HIS A 342 -48.46 21.64 0.04
CA HIS A 342 -47.99 22.72 0.91
C HIS A 342 -49.10 23.26 1.83
N LEU A 343 -50.38 23.20 1.42
CA LEU A 343 -51.52 23.54 2.28
C LEU A 343 -51.74 22.53 3.42
N TRP A 344 -51.59 21.23 3.15
CA TRP A 344 -51.71 20.18 4.18
C TRP A 344 -50.60 20.29 5.23
N VAL A 345 -49.36 20.55 4.79
CA VAL A 345 -48.21 20.80 5.69
C VAL A 345 -48.51 21.94 6.67
N GLN A 346 -49.19 22.99 6.20
CA GLN A 346 -49.58 24.12 7.04
C GLN A 346 -50.57 23.71 8.15
N GLN A 347 -51.54 22.85 7.85
CA GLN A 347 -52.50 22.35 8.86
C GLN A 347 -51.84 21.42 9.89
N LEU A 348 -50.92 20.56 9.45
CA LEU A 348 -50.18 19.66 10.34
C LEU A 348 -49.25 20.38 11.34
N SER A 349 -48.87 21.62 11.04
CA SER A 349 -47.95 22.40 11.88
C SER A 349 -48.39 22.50 13.35
N ALA A 350 -49.70 22.57 13.61
CA ALA A 350 -50.28 22.63 14.96
C ALA A 350 -50.11 21.34 15.78
N PHE A 351 -49.94 20.19 15.12
CA PHE A 351 -49.85 18.87 15.75
C PHE A 351 -48.43 18.30 15.78
N LEU A 352 -47.42 19.03 15.29
CA LEU A 352 -46.03 18.59 15.25
C LEU A 352 -45.49 18.05 16.59
N PRO A 353 -45.78 18.64 17.77
CA PRO A 353 -45.30 18.10 19.05
C PRO A 353 -45.85 16.70 19.36
N VAL A 354 -47.06 16.39 18.90
CA VAL A 354 -47.74 15.11 19.15
C VAL A 354 -47.27 14.07 18.15
N ILE A 355 -47.11 14.47 16.89
CA ILE A 355 -46.52 13.62 15.83
C ILE A 355 -45.09 13.23 16.20
N ALA A 356 -44.29 14.15 16.75
CA ALA A 356 -42.93 13.85 17.21
C ALA A 356 -42.92 12.76 18.31
N ARG A 357 -43.82 12.85 19.31
CA ARG A 357 -43.94 11.79 20.34
C ARG A 357 -44.42 10.47 19.76
N LEU A 358 -45.30 10.50 18.76
CA LEU A 358 -45.75 9.32 18.04
C LEU A 358 -44.62 8.65 17.24
N GLU A 359 -43.78 9.46 16.59
CA GLU A 359 -42.57 8.99 15.89
C GLU A 359 -41.55 8.33 16.84
N ASP A 360 -41.41 8.86 18.06
CA ASP A 360 -40.50 8.27 19.04
C ASP A 360 -40.92 6.85 19.47
N ILE A 361 -42.23 6.53 19.43
CA ILE A 361 -42.75 5.20 19.79
C ILE A 361 -42.92 4.26 18.59
N LEU A 362 -43.52 4.71 17.50
CA LEU A 362 -43.78 3.87 16.32
C LEU A 362 -42.60 3.80 15.37
N GLY A 363 -41.64 4.70 15.53
CA GLY A 363 -40.57 4.96 14.59
C GLY A 363 -40.95 6.02 13.55
N PRO A 364 -39.98 6.81 13.07
CA PRO A 364 -40.20 7.94 12.16
C PRO A 364 -40.75 7.55 10.78
N HIS A 365 -40.75 6.25 10.46
CA HIS A 365 -41.17 5.74 9.15
C HIS A 365 -42.37 4.80 9.22
N ALA A 366 -43.05 4.78 10.37
CA ALA A 366 -44.26 3.98 10.57
C ALA A 366 -45.32 4.35 9.53
N ILE A 367 -46.06 3.34 9.05
CA ILE A 367 -47.15 3.54 8.08
C ILE A 367 -48.13 4.58 8.63
N ALA A 368 -48.50 4.49 9.90
CA ALA A 368 -49.39 5.45 10.55
C ALA A 368 -48.88 6.91 10.45
N VAL A 369 -47.60 7.16 10.74
CA VAL A 369 -47.01 8.51 10.66
C VAL A 369 -46.97 8.99 9.20
N LYS A 370 -46.59 8.13 8.26
CA LYS A 370 -46.59 8.46 6.83
C LYS A 370 -47.99 8.75 6.29
N THR A 371 -48.99 7.98 6.71
CA THR A 371 -50.39 8.22 6.38
C THR A 371 -50.84 9.59 6.90
N ILE A 372 -50.42 9.97 8.11
CA ILE A 372 -50.68 11.30 8.68
C ILE A 372 -49.95 12.40 7.89
N LEU A 373 -48.65 12.26 7.59
CA LEU A 373 -47.86 13.27 6.88
C LEU A 373 -48.28 13.46 5.42
N ARG A 374 -48.65 12.37 4.74
CA ARG A 374 -49.15 12.40 3.36
C ARG A 374 -50.52 13.04 3.26
N GLY A 375 -51.37 12.88 4.28
CA GLY A 375 -52.76 13.34 4.25
C GLY A 375 -53.60 12.64 3.19
N GLY A 376 -54.68 13.29 2.78
CA GLY A 376 -55.59 12.82 1.73
C GLY A 376 -56.71 13.81 1.47
N GLU A 377 -57.66 13.41 0.61
CA GLU A 377 -58.89 14.16 0.32
C GLU A 377 -60.10 13.40 0.90
N GLY A 378 -60.96 14.05 1.70
CA GLY A 378 -62.24 13.49 2.20
C GLY A 378 -62.45 13.42 3.73
N LEU A 379 -63.55 12.78 4.16
CA LEU A 379 -64.06 12.74 5.56
C LEU A 379 -63.17 12.00 6.58
N TRP A 380 -62.26 11.16 6.12
CA TRP A 380 -61.34 10.42 7.01
C TRP A 380 -60.20 11.30 7.54
N VAL A 381 -59.92 12.45 6.89
CA VAL A 381 -58.98 13.47 7.41
C VAL A 381 -59.46 14.02 8.76
N GLU A 382 -60.78 14.14 8.98
CA GLU A 382 -61.33 14.53 10.28
C GLU A 382 -61.07 13.50 11.39
N HIS A 383 -61.00 12.21 11.04
CA HIS A 383 -60.68 11.14 11.98
C HIS A 383 -59.19 11.12 12.35
N LEU A 384 -58.30 11.50 11.41
CA LEU A 384 -56.88 11.73 11.70
C LEU A 384 -56.70 12.88 12.71
N VAL A 385 -57.46 13.96 12.56
CA VAL A 385 -57.46 15.08 13.51
C VAL A 385 -57.95 14.63 14.89
N LYS A 386 -59.09 13.93 15.00
CA LYS A 386 -59.62 13.41 16.28
C LYS A 386 -58.64 12.48 17.00
N LEU A 387 -57.91 11.67 16.25
CA LEU A 387 -56.86 10.79 16.80
C LEU A 387 -55.68 11.61 17.35
N LEU A 388 -55.24 12.64 16.62
CA LEU A 388 -54.19 13.55 17.09
C LEU A 388 -54.62 14.35 18.33
N GLU A 389 -55.90 14.75 18.41
CA GLU A 389 -56.49 15.36 19.60
C GLU A 389 -56.46 14.41 20.81
N ALA A 390 -56.87 13.14 20.64
CA ALA A 390 -56.84 12.13 21.70
C ALA A 390 -55.42 11.84 22.22
N LEU A 391 -54.43 11.76 21.32
CA LEU A 391 -53.01 11.65 21.68
C LEU A 391 -52.48 12.91 22.38
N THR A 392 -53.01 14.09 22.03
CA THR A 392 -52.69 15.34 22.73
C THR A 392 -53.18 15.28 24.17
N SER A 393 -54.41 14.81 24.41
CA SER A 393 -54.99 14.65 25.75
C SER A 393 -54.29 13.57 26.59
N ALA A 394 -53.70 12.55 25.97
CA ALA A 394 -52.98 11.47 26.65
C ALA A 394 -51.57 11.86 27.13
N SER A 395 -51.07 13.04 26.76
CA SER A 395 -49.69 13.47 27.05
C SER A 395 -49.38 13.42 28.55
N GLY A 396 -48.40 12.62 28.96
CA GLY A 396 -47.98 12.45 30.36
C GLY A 396 -48.88 11.51 31.17
N TYR A 397 -49.86 10.85 30.55
CA TYR A 397 -50.72 9.86 31.19
C TYR A 397 -50.16 8.44 31.01
N PRO A 398 -50.35 7.51 31.95
CA PRO A 398 -49.84 6.14 31.82
C PRO A 398 -50.27 5.42 30.53
N ALA A 399 -51.44 5.76 29.99
CA ALA A 399 -51.99 5.16 28.77
C ALA A 399 -51.30 5.64 27.47
N GLU A 400 -50.50 6.71 27.50
CA GLU A 400 -49.92 7.35 26.31
C GLU A 400 -49.18 6.36 25.41
N LYS A 401 -48.34 5.49 26.00
CA LYS A 401 -47.52 4.54 25.27
C LYS A 401 -48.35 3.49 24.53
N LEU A 402 -49.33 2.90 25.21
CA LEU A 402 -50.22 1.90 24.61
C LEU A 402 -51.11 2.54 23.53
N MET A 403 -51.57 3.76 23.76
CA MET A 403 -52.33 4.54 22.79
C MET A 403 -51.52 4.80 21.51
N GLN A 404 -50.25 5.22 21.65
CA GLN A 404 -49.35 5.41 20.50
C GLN A 404 -49.12 4.09 19.74
N GLN A 405 -48.99 2.96 20.43
CA GLN A 405 -48.88 1.63 19.80
C GLN A 405 -50.14 1.25 19.01
N ILE A 406 -51.33 1.56 19.54
CA ILE A 406 -52.62 1.32 18.89
C ILE A 406 -52.79 2.19 17.64
N VAL A 407 -52.31 3.44 17.66
CA VAL A 407 -52.25 4.28 16.46
C VAL A 407 -51.41 3.64 15.36
N GLY A 408 -50.42 2.82 15.72
CA GLY A 408 -49.66 2.01 14.77
C GLY A 408 -50.49 1.02 13.96
N LYS A 409 -51.76 0.78 14.33
CA LYS A 409 -52.72 -0.04 13.57
C LYS A 409 -53.47 0.74 12.50
N LEU A 410 -53.23 2.04 12.37
CA LEU A 410 -53.77 2.82 11.26
C LEU A 410 -53.29 2.25 9.92
N SER A 411 -54.24 1.93 9.06
CA SER A 411 -53.98 1.38 7.73
C SER A 411 -53.31 2.40 6.81
N LYS A 412 -52.63 1.92 5.77
CA LYS A 412 -51.95 2.75 4.76
C LYS A 412 -52.90 3.72 4.03
N GLU A 413 -54.17 3.32 3.91
CA GLU A 413 -55.24 4.11 3.29
C GLU A 413 -56.10 4.86 4.33
N GLY A 414 -55.89 4.60 5.62
CA GLY A 414 -56.60 5.26 6.73
C GLY A 414 -58.05 4.82 6.95
N ASN A 415 -58.49 3.74 6.33
CA ASN A 415 -59.90 3.27 6.36
C ASN A 415 -60.41 2.85 7.75
N ASN A 416 -59.51 2.58 8.71
CA ASN A 416 -59.84 2.17 10.08
C ASN A 416 -59.57 3.28 11.13
N ALA A 417 -59.46 4.54 10.70
CA ALA A 417 -59.15 5.66 11.58
C ALA A 417 -60.21 5.86 12.69
N SER A 418 -61.47 5.51 12.43
CA SER A 418 -62.58 5.54 13.41
C SER A 418 -62.38 4.58 14.58
N GLU A 419 -62.09 3.31 14.29
CA GLU A 419 -61.95 2.24 15.27
C GLU A 419 -60.73 2.45 16.16
N VAL A 420 -59.65 2.99 15.58
CA VAL A 420 -58.46 3.39 16.33
C VAL A 420 -58.82 4.54 17.29
N ALA A 421 -59.52 5.58 16.82
CA ALA A 421 -59.93 6.71 17.66
C ALA A 421 -60.83 6.28 18.84
N ASP A 422 -61.76 5.35 18.63
CA ASP A 422 -62.65 4.83 19.69
C ASP A 422 -61.88 4.01 20.76
N CYS A 423 -60.89 3.23 20.34
CA CYS A 423 -60.02 2.48 21.26
C CYS A 423 -59.17 3.40 22.14
N LEU A 424 -58.63 4.47 21.56
CA LEU A 424 -57.89 5.51 22.29
C LEU A 424 -58.75 6.15 23.39
N LYS A 425 -60.01 6.46 23.07
CA LYS A 425 -60.97 7.04 24.03
C LYS A 425 -61.28 6.09 25.18
N ALA A 426 -61.41 4.79 24.92
CA ALA A 426 -61.67 3.78 25.96
C ALA A 426 -60.49 3.57 26.91
N LEU A 427 -59.24 3.68 26.41
CA LEU A 427 -58.03 3.57 27.23
C LEU A 427 -57.80 4.78 28.13
N LEU A 428 -58.15 5.99 27.68
CA LEU A 428 -58.10 7.18 28.52
C LEU A 428 -59.00 7.11 29.75
N GLY A 429 -60.10 6.32 29.69
CA GLY A 429 -61.08 6.18 30.76
C GLY A 429 -60.89 4.96 31.67
N THR A 430 -59.82 4.18 31.54
CA THR A 430 -59.64 2.90 32.28
C THR A 430 -58.77 3.03 33.53
N THR A 431 -58.84 2.04 34.43
CA THR A 431 -58.04 2.00 35.67
C THR A 431 -56.60 1.53 35.42
N PRO A 432 -55.62 1.78 36.31
CA PRO A 432 -54.23 1.32 36.12
C PRO A 432 -54.09 -0.19 35.96
N GLU A 433 -54.91 -0.96 36.67
CA GLU A 433 -55.00 -2.41 36.55
C GLU A 433 -55.57 -2.82 35.18
N GLY A 434 -56.60 -2.11 34.72
CA GLY A 434 -57.16 -2.24 33.37
C GLY A 434 -56.15 -1.99 32.27
N LEU A 435 -55.35 -0.94 32.44
CA LEU A 435 -54.28 -0.57 31.51
C LEU A 435 -53.18 -1.64 31.45
N ALA A 436 -52.71 -2.13 32.60
CA ALA A 436 -51.69 -3.17 32.65
C ALA A 436 -52.14 -4.49 31.99
N ALA A 437 -53.42 -4.84 32.12
CA ALA A 437 -53.99 -6.00 31.43
C ALA A 437 -54.08 -5.75 29.91
N CYS A 438 -54.52 -4.57 29.49
CA CYS A 438 -54.56 -4.18 28.08
C CYS A 438 -53.16 -4.22 27.44
N GLU A 439 -52.12 -3.77 28.15
CA GLU A 439 -50.73 -3.89 27.70
C GLU A 439 -50.30 -5.35 27.55
N ARG A 440 -50.62 -6.22 28.51
CA ARG A 440 -50.29 -7.66 28.42
C ARG A 440 -50.98 -8.34 27.25
N ILE A 441 -52.26 -8.05 27.02
CA ILE A 441 -53.05 -8.60 25.91
C ILE A 441 -52.51 -8.09 24.57
N TYR A 442 -52.22 -6.79 24.49
CA TYR A 442 -51.61 -6.19 23.31
C TYR A 442 -50.26 -6.84 23.01
N ASN A 443 -49.38 -6.97 24.01
CA ASN A 443 -48.08 -7.61 23.82
C ASN A 443 -48.23 -9.09 23.39
N ALA A 444 -49.11 -9.85 24.04
CA ALA A 444 -49.35 -11.26 23.72
C ALA A 444 -49.88 -11.44 22.28
N LYS A 445 -50.80 -10.58 21.81
CA LYS A 445 -51.28 -10.61 20.43
C LYS A 445 -50.19 -10.34 19.40
N HIS A 446 -49.15 -9.63 19.80
CA HIS A 446 -48.04 -9.26 18.95
C HIS A 446 -46.81 -10.14 19.16
N GLY A 447 -46.98 -11.36 19.68
CA GLY A 447 -45.90 -12.34 19.83
C GLY A 447 -45.00 -12.11 21.04
N LEU A 448 -45.40 -11.23 21.97
CA LEU A 448 -44.60 -10.83 23.13
C LEU A 448 -45.30 -11.24 24.42
N LEU A 449 -45.07 -12.47 24.87
CA LEU A 449 -45.54 -12.95 26.16
C LEU A 449 -44.36 -13.12 27.13
N ASN A 450 -44.21 -12.22 28.09
CA ASN A 450 -43.20 -12.38 29.15
C ASN A 450 -43.70 -13.39 30.20
N MET A 451 -43.04 -14.54 30.28
CA MET A 451 -43.27 -15.55 31.31
C MET A 451 -42.81 -15.03 32.70
N PRO A 452 -43.53 -15.32 33.80
CA PRO A 452 -43.11 -14.92 35.14
C PRO A 452 -41.88 -15.73 35.57
N GLY A 453 -40.78 -15.07 35.95
CA GLY A 453 -39.61 -15.73 36.58
C GLY A 453 -38.23 -15.36 36.04
N LEU A 454 -38.12 -14.77 34.84
CA LEU A 454 -36.88 -14.07 34.46
C LEU A 454 -36.92 -12.66 35.04
N GLY A 455 -35.92 -12.35 35.87
CA GLY A 455 -35.77 -11.05 36.48
C GLY A 455 -35.82 -9.92 35.46
N SER A 456 -36.42 -8.80 35.85
CA SER A 456 -36.29 -7.53 35.15
C SER A 456 -34.80 -7.26 34.86
N PRO A 457 -34.45 -6.69 33.69
CA PRO A 457 -33.11 -6.16 33.50
C PRO A 457 -32.80 -5.20 34.65
N PRO A 458 -31.57 -5.20 35.20
CA PRO A 458 -31.22 -4.26 36.25
C PRO A 458 -31.53 -2.84 35.78
N GLN A 459 -32.33 -2.12 36.56
CA GLN A 459 -32.47 -0.67 36.40
C GLN A 459 -31.10 -0.06 36.71
N THR A 460 -30.31 0.22 35.68
CA THR A 460 -29.13 1.07 35.81
C THR A 460 -29.58 2.47 36.22
N PRO A 461 -29.03 3.06 37.30
CA PRO A 461 -29.24 4.47 37.59
C PRO A 461 -28.67 5.31 36.44
N ALA A 462 -29.37 6.40 36.12
CA ALA A 462 -28.97 7.34 35.08
C ALA A 462 -27.53 7.85 35.31
N PRO A 463 -26.65 7.83 34.29
CA PRO A 463 -25.37 8.52 34.38
C PRO A 463 -25.59 10.04 34.21
N THR A 464 -24.96 10.78 35.11
CA THR A 464 -24.73 12.23 35.07
C THR A 464 -24.07 12.65 33.74
N PRO A 465 -24.35 13.85 33.20
CA PRO A 465 -23.85 14.26 31.89
C PRO A 465 -22.40 14.73 31.99
N ALA A 466 -21.49 14.05 31.31
CA ALA A 466 -20.17 14.57 30.94
C ALA A 466 -19.98 14.44 29.42
N SER A 467 -19.33 15.46 28.85
CA SER A 467 -19.25 15.87 27.45
C SER A 467 -18.87 14.81 26.39
N PRO A 468 -19.22 15.03 25.11
CA PRO A 468 -19.14 14.02 24.05
C PRO A 468 -17.83 14.09 23.25
N MET A 469 -17.17 12.94 23.06
CA MET A 469 -16.35 12.68 21.87
C MET A 469 -16.98 11.53 21.08
N LYS A 470 -17.30 11.81 19.81
CA LYS A 470 -17.99 10.93 18.86
C LYS A 470 -16.99 10.11 18.05
N LEU A 471 -17.19 8.80 17.98
CA LEU A 471 -16.89 7.95 16.82
C LEU A 471 -18.12 7.07 16.52
N PRO A 472 -18.31 6.63 15.26
CA PRO A 472 -19.62 6.28 14.70
C PRO A 472 -20.02 4.83 15.01
N ARG A 473 -21.14 4.64 15.72
CA ARG A 473 -21.84 3.35 15.80
C ARG A 473 -22.62 3.12 14.50
N LYS A 474 -22.21 2.12 13.72
CA LYS A 474 -23.12 1.45 12.78
C LYS A 474 -23.92 0.41 13.57
N PRO A 475 -24.99 -0.16 12.99
CA PRO A 475 -26.12 -0.61 13.78
C PRO A 475 -25.84 -1.97 14.40
N VAL A 476 -25.83 -1.99 15.72
CA VAL A 476 -26.08 -3.19 16.53
C VAL A 476 -27.20 -3.96 15.84
N PRO A 477 -27.01 -5.23 15.45
CA PRO A 477 -28.09 -6.02 14.91
C PRO A 477 -29.15 -6.01 16.02
N LYS A 478 -30.35 -5.55 15.68
CA LYS A 478 -31.49 -5.61 16.60
C LYS A 478 -31.43 -6.98 17.26
N ALA A 479 -31.36 -7.00 18.60
CA ALA A 479 -31.61 -8.19 19.40
C ALA A 479 -32.68 -8.99 18.66
N ALA A 480 -32.37 -10.25 18.31
CA ALA A 480 -33.25 -11.11 17.52
C ALA A 480 -34.68 -10.77 17.95
N PRO A 481 -35.53 -10.23 17.04
CA PRO A 481 -36.81 -9.68 17.43
C PRO A 481 -37.45 -10.77 18.25
N ALA A 482 -37.69 -10.51 19.54
CA ALA A 482 -38.21 -11.49 20.49
C ALA A 482 -39.19 -12.34 19.70
N GLN A 483 -38.78 -13.59 19.43
CA GLN A 483 -39.31 -14.36 18.30
C GLN A 483 -40.80 -14.15 18.38
N GLN A 484 -41.36 -13.57 17.32
CA GLN A 484 -42.78 -13.30 17.27
C GLN A 484 -43.41 -14.67 17.14
N GLU A 485 -43.43 -15.38 18.26
CA GLU A 485 -43.96 -16.71 18.35
C GLU A 485 -45.42 -16.54 18.00
N ASP A 486 -45.88 -17.42 17.13
CA ASP A 486 -47.29 -17.50 16.79
C ASP A 486 -47.99 -18.05 18.04
N ILE A 487 -48.13 -17.16 19.05
CA ILE A 487 -48.82 -17.43 20.30
C ILE A 487 -50.23 -17.78 19.84
N PRO A 488 -50.65 -19.04 20.02
CA PRO A 488 -51.95 -19.47 19.55
C PRO A 488 -52.99 -18.51 20.10
N VAL A 489 -53.92 -18.06 19.25
CA VAL A 489 -55.00 -17.14 19.67
C VAL A 489 -55.71 -17.66 20.93
N ALA A 490 -55.82 -18.99 21.06
CA ALA A 490 -56.30 -19.67 22.26
C ALA A 490 -55.56 -19.31 23.56
N VAL A 491 -54.24 -19.10 23.54
CA VAL A 491 -53.44 -18.66 24.71
C VAL A 491 -53.85 -17.26 25.12
N ILE A 492 -54.00 -16.34 24.17
CA ILE A 492 -54.37 -14.94 24.42
C ILE A 492 -55.81 -14.86 24.93
N GLU A 493 -56.72 -15.64 24.34
CA GLU A 493 -58.11 -15.73 24.77
C GLU A 493 -58.24 -16.37 26.17
N VAL A 494 -57.40 -17.33 26.52
CA VAL A 494 -57.31 -17.90 27.88
C VAL A 494 -56.82 -16.84 28.88
N ILE A 495 -55.85 -16.01 28.49
CA ILE A 495 -55.37 -14.87 29.31
C ILE A 495 -56.48 -13.83 29.50
N ILE A 496 -57.18 -13.44 28.42
CA ILE A 496 -58.33 -12.51 28.45
C ILE A 496 -59.43 -13.07 29.35
N ALA A 497 -59.76 -14.36 29.21
CA ALA A 497 -60.76 -15.03 30.04
C ALA A 497 -60.38 -15.00 31.52
N GLY A 498 -59.09 -15.19 31.85
CA GLY A 498 -58.59 -15.05 33.22
C GLY A 498 -58.82 -13.67 33.83
N TYR A 499 -58.65 -12.59 33.06
CA TYR A 499 -58.93 -11.22 33.52
C TYR A 499 -60.43 -10.90 33.62
N LEU A 500 -61.25 -11.44 32.71
CA LEU A 500 -62.69 -11.14 32.69
C LEU A 500 -63.50 -11.97 33.69
N GLN A 501 -63.04 -13.18 34.01
CA GLN A 501 -63.62 -14.08 35.01
C GLN A 501 -63.16 -13.75 36.45
N ASP A 502 -62.20 -12.84 36.60
CA ASP A 502 -61.85 -12.28 37.91
C ASP A 502 -62.91 -11.26 38.34
N ASP A 503 -63.65 -11.59 39.42
CA ASP A 503 -64.68 -10.74 40.00
C ASP A 503 -64.10 -9.46 40.64
N GLY A 504 -62.81 -9.44 40.95
CA GLY A 504 -62.10 -8.29 41.51
C GLY A 504 -61.52 -7.31 40.47
N PHE A 505 -61.55 -7.63 39.18
CA PHE A 505 -60.85 -6.86 38.15
C PHE A 505 -61.69 -5.72 37.54
N CYS A 506 -61.22 -4.47 37.66
CA CYS A 506 -61.96 -3.25 37.32
C CYS A 506 -61.69 -2.65 35.91
N GLY A 507 -61.12 -3.41 34.97
CA GLY A 507 -60.70 -2.94 33.63
C GLY A 507 -61.45 -3.50 32.41
N LYS A 508 -62.62 -4.12 32.61
CA LYS A 508 -63.26 -4.98 31.59
C LYS A 508 -63.67 -4.26 30.29
N ALA A 509 -64.08 -2.99 30.35
CA ALA A 509 -64.53 -2.23 29.16
C ALA A 509 -63.38 -1.94 28.16
N ALA A 510 -62.19 -1.60 28.66
CA ALA A 510 -61.01 -1.35 27.82
C ALA A 510 -60.51 -2.64 27.15
N ILE A 511 -60.53 -3.78 27.87
CA ILE A 511 -60.21 -5.09 27.31
C ILE A 511 -61.15 -5.45 26.15
N ARG A 512 -62.46 -5.15 26.25
CA ARG A 512 -63.42 -5.45 25.17
C ARG A 512 -63.15 -4.66 23.90
N VAL A 513 -62.95 -3.34 24.00
CA VAL A 513 -62.68 -2.49 22.83
C VAL A 513 -61.33 -2.86 22.19
N LEU A 514 -60.32 -3.17 23.02
CA LEU A 514 -59.03 -3.66 22.55
C LEU A 514 -59.14 -5.04 21.87
N ALA A 515 -59.87 -5.98 22.45
CA ALA A 515 -60.10 -7.30 21.87
C ALA A 515 -60.85 -7.21 20.52
N PHE A 516 -61.81 -6.29 20.39
CA PHE A 516 -62.48 -6.02 19.13
C PHE A 516 -61.51 -5.46 18.06
N LEU A 517 -60.71 -4.44 18.41
CA LEU A 517 -59.70 -3.88 17.50
C LEU A 517 -58.66 -4.94 17.07
N LEU A 518 -58.35 -5.89 17.97
CA LEU A 518 -57.39 -6.97 17.73
C LEU A 518 -58.01 -8.26 17.16
N ASN A 519 -59.33 -8.27 16.94
CA ASN A 519 -60.11 -9.41 16.44
C ASN A 519 -59.94 -10.71 17.28
N LEU A 520 -60.21 -10.63 18.59
CA LEU A 520 -60.08 -11.71 19.57
C LEU A 520 -61.42 -12.11 20.21
N GLU A 521 -61.66 -13.41 20.44
CA GLU A 521 -62.87 -13.88 21.11
C GLU A 521 -62.80 -13.72 22.65
N ILE A 522 -63.97 -13.54 23.28
CA ILE A 522 -64.09 -13.23 24.71
C ILE A 522 -64.93 -14.31 25.41
N TYR A 523 -64.43 -14.86 26.53
CA TYR A 523 -65.09 -15.90 27.31
C TYR A 523 -65.27 -15.49 28.79
N GLU A 524 -66.49 -15.07 29.17
CA GLU A 524 -66.76 -14.48 30.50
C GLU A 524 -67.17 -15.49 31.60
N TRP A 525 -67.57 -16.73 31.25
CA TRP A 525 -68.15 -17.68 32.23
C TRP A 525 -67.52 -19.07 32.21
N GLY A 526 -66.64 -19.36 31.24
CA GLY A 526 -65.97 -20.65 31.12
C GLY A 526 -65.14 -20.78 29.85
N ILE A 527 -63.96 -21.37 29.97
CA ILE A 527 -63.02 -21.56 28.86
C ILE A 527 -63.22 -22.95 28.23
N PRO A 528 -63.36 -23.06 26.90
CA PRO A 528 -63.46 -24.36 26.24
C PRO A 528 -62.22 -25.26 26.51
N LYS A 529 -62.45 -26.53 26.86
CA LYS A 529 -61.37 -27.50 27.19
C LYS A 529 -60.30 -27.64 26.10
N HIS A 530 -60.66 -27.43 24.83
CA HIS A 530 -59.72 -27.52 23.72
C HIS A 530 -58.74 -26.33 23.68
N LYS A 531 -59.20 -25.11 24.00
CA LYS A 531 -58.34 -23.91 24.11
C LYS A 531 -57.33 -24.05 25.24
N LEU A 532 -57.75 -24.61 26.38
CA LEU A 532 -56.85 -24.89 27.52
C LEU A 532 -55.73 -25.88 27.15
N ARG A 533 -56.05 -27.00 26.49
CA ARG A 533 -55.04 -27.98 26.06
C ARG A 533 -54.03 -27.38 25.08
N GLN A 534 -54.51 -26.53 24.17
CA GLN A 534 -53.65 -25.84 23.20
C GLN A 534 -52.67 -24.89 23.89
N ALA A 535 -53.11 -24.17 24.93
CA ALA A 535 -52.23 -23.30 25.70
C ALA A 535 -51.18 -24.09 26.50
N THR A 536 -51.55 -25.24 27.09
CA THR A 536 -50.61 -26.09 27.81
C THR A 536 -49.52 -26.67 26.90
N ALA A 537 -49.89 -27.15 25.71
CA ALA A 537 -48.92 -27.71 24.75
C ALA A 537 -47.92 -26.65 24.25
N TYR A 538 -48.40 -25.42 24.02
CA TYR A 538 -47.56 -24.30 23.59
C TYR A 538 -46.42 -24.03 24.58
N PHE A 539 -46.71 -23.93 25.88
CA PHE A 539 -45.67 -23.63 26.88
C PHE A 539 -44.61 -24.73 27.02
N ALA A 540 -44.98 -26.00 26.85
CA ALA A 540 -44.03 -27.12 26.89
C ALA A 540 -43.08 -27.14 25.68
N GLU A 541 -43.55 -26.71 24.51
CA GLU A 541 -42.73 -26.62 23.29
C GLU A 541 -41.70 -25.48 23.37
N GLN A 542 -42.06 -24.35 23.98
CA GLN A 542 -41.14 -23.20 24.10
C GLN A 542 -39.94 -23.50 25.00
N GLU A 543 -40.13 -24.28 26.04
CA GLU A 543 -39.03 -24.72 26.91
C GLU A 543 -37.96 -25.50 26.12
N MET A 544 -38.40 -26.36 25.20
CA MET A 544 -37.50 -27.19 24.39
C MET A 544 -36.75 -26.39 23.32
N LYS A 545 -37.44 -25.48 22.62
CA LYS A 545 -36.83 -24.58 21.62
C LYS A 545 -35.75 -23.70 22.22
N LEU A 546 -35.93 -23.27 23.46
CA LEU A 546 -34.97 -22.42 24.16
C LEU A 546 -33.62 -23.13 24.35
N LEU A 547 -33.64 -24.45 24.58
CA LEU A 547 -32.43 -25.26 24.68
C LEU A 547 -31.77 -25.48 23.31
N GLU A 548 -32.54 -25.76 22.26
CA GLU A 548 -32.00 -25.93 20.90
C GLU A 548 -31.40 -24.65 20.31
N GLU A 549 -32.02 -23.49 20.61
CA GLU A 549 -31.54 -22.20 20.12
C GLU A 549 -30.19 -21.81 20.72
N VAL A 550 -29.92 -22.20 21.98
CA VAL A 550 -28.60 -22.01 22.60
C VAL A 550 -27.51 -22.75 21.82
N ASP A 551 -27.75 -24.01 21.46
CA ASP A 551 -26.79 -24.83 20.68
C ASP A 551 -26.59 -24.29 19.26
N ARG A 552 -27.68 -23.82 18.63
CA ARG A 552 -27.65 -23.22 17.29
C ARG A 552 -26.86 -21.92 17.27
N LEU A 553 -27.08 -21.03 18.24
CA LEU A 553 -26.40 -19.73 18.32
C LEU A 553 -24.89 -19.90 18.52
N GLN A 554 -24.45 -20.84 19.36
CA GLN A 554 -23.03 -21.17 19.52
C GLN A 554 -22.40 -21.68 18.21
N SER A 555 -23.14 -22.50 17.46
CA SER A 555 -22.67 -23.01 16.16
C SER A 555 -22.60 -21.92 15.09
N LEU A 556 -23.58 -20.99 15.08
CA LEU A 556 -23.64 -19.86 14.15
C LEU A 556 -22.50 -18.87 14.39
N GLN A 557 -22.18 -18.59 15.67
CA GLN A 557 -21.05 -17.74 16.05
C GLN A 557 -19.74 -18.26 15.44
N LYS A 558 -19.49 -19.57 15.53
CA LYS A 558 -18.32 -20.22 14.91
C LYS A 558 -18.31 -20.08 13.38
N ALA A 559 -19.45 -20.27 12.73
CA ALA A 559 -19.54 -20.20 11.27
C ALA A 559 -19.38 -18.76 10.72
N LEU A 560 -19.94 -17.76 11.41
CA LEU A 560 -19.79 -16.35 11.04
C LEU A 560 -18.34 -15.89 11.14
N ARG A 561 -17.67 -16.26 12.24
CA ARG A 561 -16.23 -16.00 12.43
C ARG A 561 -15.36 -16.60 11.34
N ALA A 562 -15.64 -17.83 10.89
CA ALA A 562 -14.88 -18.48 9.81
C ALA A 562 -14.95 -17.73 8.46
N ARG A 563 -15.96 -16.86 8.27
CA ARG A 563 -16.19 -16.12 7.02
C ARG A 563 -15.76 -14.66 7.10
N ASP A 564 -16.11 -13.99 8.20
CA ASP A 564 -15.81 -12.58 8.45
C ASP A 564 -15.55 -12.35 9.95
N PRO A 565 -14.31 -12.59 10.39
CA PRO A 565 -13.93 -12.44 11.80
C PRO A 565 -14.16 -11.02 12.33
N LYS A 566 -13.85 -10.04 11.49
CA LYS A 566 -13.89 -8.60 11.80
C LYS A 566 -15.31 -8.09 11.94
N GLY A 567 -16.18 -8.41 10.99
CA GLY A 567 -17.59 -8.06 11.06
C GLY A 567 -18.26 -8.72 12.26
N THR A 568 -17.90 -9.98 12.56
CA THR A 568 -18.49 -10.74 13.67
C THR A 568 -18.09 -10.19 15.04
N ALA A 569 -16.83 -9.75 15.22
CA ALA A 569 -16.39 -9.20 16.50
C ALA A 569 -17.07 -7.86 16.84
N ILE A 570 -17.21 -6.99 15.84
CA ILE A 570 -17.97 -5.73 15.98
C ILE A 570 -19.43 -6.03 16.33
N LEU A 571 -20.03 -7.02 15.66
CA LEU A 571 -21.41 -7.45 15.87
C LEU A 571 -21.68 -7.93 17.31
N LEU A 572 -20.77 -8.73 17.86
CA LEU A 572 -20.90 -9.31 19.20
C LEU A 572 -20.70 -8.27 20.31
N ALA A 573 -19.72 -7.38 20.15
CA ALA A 573 -19.51 -6.25 21.06
C ALA A 573 -20.71 -5.28 21.07
N GLU A 574 -21.30 -5.03 19.90
CA GLU A 574 -22.52 -4.24 19.78
C GLU A 574 -23.72 -4.90 20.48
N LEU A 575 -23.80 -6.23 20.45
CA LEU A 575 -24.84 -7.02 21.13
C LEU A 575 -24.62 -7.18 22.64
N GLY A 576 -23.50 -6.70 23.19
CA GLY A 576 -23.15 -6.86 24.60
C GLY A 576 -22.85 -8.31 24.99
N VAL A 577 -22.44 -9.14 24.01
CA VAL A 577 -22.01 -10.53 24.22
C VAL A 577 -20.49 -10.54 24.33
N ASP A 578 -19.95 -11.06 25.44
CA ASP A 578 -18.50 -11.15 25.63
C ASP A 578 -17.86 -11.97 24.50
N ASP A 579 -16.97 -11.31 23.76
CA ASP A 579 -16.36 -11.84 22.55
C ASP A 579 -14.94 -12.36 22.79
N ILE A 580 -14.55 -13.38 22.02
CA ILE A 580 -13.19 -13.93 22.00
C ILE A 580 -12.51 -13.29 20.79
N SER A 581 -11.35 -12.65 20.94
CA SER A 581 -10.76 -11.85 19.85
C SER A 581 -10.49 -12.71 18.59
N PRO A 582 -10.56 -12.15 17.36
CA PRO A 582 -10.19 -12.86 16.14
C PRO A 582 -8.79 -13.51 16.20
N LEU A 583 -7.87 -12.88 16.92
CA LEU A 583 -6.55 -13.42 17.19
C LEU A 583 -6.61 -14.64 18.13
N ASP A 584 -7.48 -14.63 19.14
CA ASP A 584 -7.67 -15.78 20.04
C ASP A 584 -8.24 -16.99 19.30
N ASP A 585 -9.15 -16.78 18.34
CA ASP A 585 -9.65 -17.84 17.47
C ASP A 585 -8.58 -18.39 16.53
N GLU A 586 -7.77 -17.50 15.94
CA GLU A 586 -6.66 -17.92 15.10
C GLU A 586 -5.64 -18.73 15.90
N ILE A 587 -5.29 -18.27 17.12
CA ILE A 587 -4.40 -18.98 18.05
C ILE A 587 -4.98 -20.34 18.46
N ALA A 588 -6.27 -20.43 18.77
CA ALA A 588 -6.94 -21.68 19.12
C ALA A 588 -6.99 -22.67 17.95
N GLY A 589 -6.97 -22.18 16.71
CA GLY A 589 -6.92 -22.97 15.48
C GLY A 589 -5.51 -23.40 15.06
N LEU A 590 -4.45 -22.98 15.76
CA LEU A 590 -3.07 -23.30 15.39
C LEU A 590 -2.77 -24.81 15.58
N PRO A 591 -1.95 -25.41 14.70
CA PRO A 591 -1.39 -26.72 14.95
C PRO A 591 -0.60 -26.73 16.27
N VAL A 592 -0.67 -27.83 17.04
CA VAL A 592 -0.03 -27.97 18.36
C VAL A 592 1.43 -27.52 18.36
N GLY A 593 2.22 -27.89 17.34
CA GLY A 593 3.63 -27.51 17.26
C GLY A 593 3.92 -26.05 16.86
N VAL A 594 2.90 -25.26 16.49
CA VAL A 594 3.02 -23.81 16.23
C VAL A 594 2.50 -23.03 17.42
N MET A 595 1.46 -23.53 18.10
CA MET A 595 0.86 -22.88 19.27
C MET A 595 1.90 -22.62 20.38
N ASP A 596 2.78 -23.58 20.64
CA ASP A 596 3.86 -23.44 21.64
C ASP A 596 4.89 -22.33 21.29
N ALA A 597 4.94 -21.91 20.03
CA ALA A 597 5.84 -20.88 19.53
C ALA A 597 5.18 -19.49 19.47
N VAL A 598 3.89 -19.38 19.79
CA VAL A 598 3.09 -18.17 19.59
C VAL A 598 2.63 -17.62 20.94
N GLU A 599 2.93 -16.34 21.18
CA GLU A 599 2.56 -15.61 22.39
C GLU A 599 1.74 -14.37 22.03
N LYS A 600 0.58 -14.19 22.67
CA LYS A 600 -0.26 -13.00 22.50
C LYS A 600 0.27 -11.86 23.38
N HIS A 601 0.58 -10.71 22.78
CA HIS A 601 1.01 -9.50 23.50
C HIS A 601 -0.09 -8.44 23.61
N GLY A 602 -1.11 -8.50 22.75
CA GLY A 602 -2.28 -7.61 22.77
C GLY A 602 -3.40 -8.12 21.87
N ASP A 603 -4.48 -7.36 21.72
CA ASP A 603 -5.66 -7.80 20.94
C ASP A 603 -5.37 -8.02 19.45
N ASN A 604 -4.36 -7.32 18.93
CA ASN A 604 -3.91 -7.30 17.54
C ASN A 604 -2.39 -7.52 17.40
N GLU A 605 -1.74 -8.01 18.47
CA GLU A 605 -0.29 -8.18 18.50
C GLU A 605 0.08 -9.58 18.95
N VAL A 606 0.90 -10.24 18.13
CA VAL A 606 1.36 -11.60 18.36
C VAL A 606 2.87 -11.70 18.16
N GLY A 607 3.54 -12.34 19.12
CA GLY A 607 4.95 -12.73 19.05
C GLY A 607 5.07 -14.17 18.57
N ILE A 608 5.88 -14.41 17.54
CA ILE A 608 6.20 -15.74 17.03
C ILE A 608 7.68 -16.02 17.26
N SER A 609 7.98 -17.06 18.03
CA SER A 609 9.32 -17.44 18.45
C SER A 609 9.90 -18.54 17.56
N PHE A 610 11.13 -18.36 17.09
CA PHE A 610 11.88 -19.36 16.32
C PHE A 610 13.19 -19.69 17.02
N PRO A 611 13.33 -20.90 17.59
CA PRO A 611 14.55 -21.29 18.28
C PRO A 611 15.71 -21.52 17.31
N PHE A 612 16.91 -21.07 17.69
CA PHE A 612 18.15 -21.35 16.97
C PHE A 612 18.80 -22.67 17.41
N THR A 613 18.03 -23.63 17.93
CA THR A 613 18.56 -24.90 18.47
C THR A 613 19.29 -25.75 17.42
N SER A 614 18.94 -25.61 16.14
CA SER A 614 19.62 -26.27 15.02
C SER A 614 20.86 -25.53 14.53
N TYR A 615 21.13 -24.31 15.01
CA TYR A 615 22.25 -23.50 14.55
C TYR A 615 23.50 -23.77 15.37
N THR A 616 24.58 -24.08 14.68
CA THR A 616 25.91 -24.23 15.28
C THR A 616 26.51 -22.88 15.67
N ASP A 617 27.49 -22.87 16.57
CA ASP A 617 28.21 -21.64 16.95
C ASP A 617 28.84 -20.94 15.73
N LEU A 618 29.29 -21.72 14.74
CA LEU A 618 29.87 -21.19 13.51
C LEU A 618 28.81 -20.49 12.64
N GLN A 619 27.61 -21.07 12.52
CA GLN A 619 26.48 -20.43 11.84
C GLN A 619 26.05 -19.16 12.55
N ARG A 620 25.94 -19.19 13.88
CA ARG A 620 25.57 -18.03 14.70
C ARG A 620 26.60 -16.90 14.58
N GLY A 621 27.89 -17.25 14.57
CA GLY A 621 28.98 -16.30 14.29
C GLY A 621 28.87 -15.66 12.91
N ALA A 622 28.65 -16.46 11.86
CA ALA A 622 28.53 -15.99 10.49
C ALA A 622 27.36 -15.02 10.26
N MET A 623 26.29 -15.21 11.00
CA MET A 623 25.04 -14.45 10.90
C MET A 623 24.98 -13.27 11.88
N GLY A 624 25.94 -13.16 12.80
CA GLY A 624 25.99 -12.11 13.82
C GLY A 624 24.98 -12.29 14.96
N LEU A 625 24.50 -13.52 15.19
CA LEU A 625 23.51 -13.83 16.23
C LEU A 625 24.09 -13.78 17.66
N GLY A 626 25.41 -13.89 17.80
CA GLY A 626 26.06 -13.89 19.11
C GLY A 626 25.51 -14.98 20.03
N SER A 627 25.09 -14.59 21.24
CA SER A 627 24.50 -15.50 22.23
C SER A 627 22.98 -15.68 22.10
N ALA A 628 22.32 -15.00 21.16
CA ALA A 628 20.86 -15.00 21.01
C ALA A 628 20.31 -16.39 20.67
N LYS A 629 19.44 -16.96 21.52
CA LYS A 629 18.93 -18.33 21.39
C LYS A 629 17.65 -18.40 20.56
N THR A 630 16.97 -17.28 20.39
CA THR A 630 15.64 -17.24 19.76
C THR A 630 15.50 -16.00 18.90
N LEU A 631 14.88 -16.16 17.74
CA LEU A 631 14.34 -15.08 16.94
C LEU A 631 12.90 -14.83 17.38
N LEU A 632 12.53 -13.59 17.65
CA LEU A 632 11.15 -13.19 17.87
C LEU A 632 10.69 -12.35 16.68
N VAL A 633 9.63 -12.79 16.01
CA VAL A 633 8.92 -11.99 15.00
C VAL A 633 7.64 -11.49 15.63
N ARG A 634 7.57 -10.19 15.90
CA ARG A 634 6.33 -9.55 16.35
C ARG A 634 5.54 -9.05 15.16
N LEU A 635 4.28 -9.45 15.10
CA LEU A 635 3.36 -9.13 14.03
C LEU A 635 2.24 -8.28 14.61
N PHE A 636 2.03 -7.12 13.99
CA PHE A 636 0.91 -6.23 14.27
C PHE A 636 -0.14 -6.47 13.19
N LEU A 637 -1.20 -7.16 13.59
CA LEU A 637 -2.28 -7.60 12.73
C LEU A 637 -3.43 -6.62 12.86
N ASP A 638 -3.62 -5.79 11.84
CA ASP A 638 -4.81 -4.95 11.79
C ASP A 638 -5.97 -5.73 11.16
N TYR A 639 -6.76 -6.38 11.99
CA TYR A 639 -7.99 -7.03 11.53
C TYR A 639 -9.06 -5.98 11.16
N LEU A 640 -8.94 -4.73 11.59
CA LEU A 640 -9.94 -3.67 11.49
C LEU A 640 -9.73 -2.67 10.34
N THR A 641 -8.55 -2.59 9.73
CA THR A 641 -8.29 -1.79 8.52
C THR A 641 -7.66 -2.63 7.41
N ASP A 642 -7.74 -2.18 6.14
CA ASP A 642 -7.09 -2.84 4.99
C ASP A 642 -5.57 -2.58 4.94
N MET A 643 -4.97 -2.20 6.08
CA MET A 643 -3.55 -1.93 6.16
C MET A 643 -2.75 -3.25 6.14
N PRO A 644 -1.64 -3.30 5.38
CA PRO A 644 -0.78 -4.47 5.40
C PRO A 644 -0.18 -4.68 6.80
N PRO A 645 0.02 -5.94 7.24
CA PRO A 645 0.59 -6.23 8.55
C PRO A 645 1.94 -5.54 8.73
N ALA A 646 2.11 -4.85 9.86
CA ALA A 646 3.41 -4.34 10.28
C ALA A 646 4.13 -5.42 11.10
N PHE A 647 5.45 -5.41 11.10
CA PHE A 647 6.23 -6.37 11.88
C PHE A 647 7.53 -5.75 12.38
N CYS A 648 8.05 -6.31 13.47
CA CYS A 648 9.42 -6.10 13.91
C CYS A 648 10.07 -7.44 14.25
N ILE A 649 11.40 -7.47 14.15
CA ILE A 649 12.21 -8.68 14.37
C ILE A 649 13.21 -8.39 15.45
N HIS A 650 13.23 -9.24 16.45
CA HIS A 650 14.07 -9.12 17.64
C HIS A 650 14.83 -10.40 17.91
N LEU A 651 15.94 -10.25 18.58
CA LEU A 651 16.65 -11.35 19.23
C LEU A 651 16.36 -11.30 20.73
N ASP A 652 16.28 -12.47 21.37
CA ASP A 652 16.13 -12.58 22.84
C ASP A 652 17.26 -11.90 23.63
N ALA A 653 18.41 -11.66 22.98
CA ALA A 653 19.55 -10.96 23.56
C ALA A 653 19.52 -9.42 23.35
N ASP A 654 18.54 -8.87 22.64
CA ASP A 654 18.42 -7.41 22.46
C ASP A 654 18.09 -6.74 23.81
N PRO A 655 18.73 -5.60 24.17
CA PRO A 655 18.45 -4.92 25.43
C PRO A 655 16.98 -4.47 25.50
N GLY A 656 16.33 -4.81 26.61
CA GLY A 656 14.86 -4.79 26.77
C GLY A 656 14.11 -3.52 26.36
N GLU A 657 12.83 -3.73 26.05
CA GLU A 657 11.81 -2.86 25.44
C GLU A 657 11.42 -1.60 26.23
N THR A 658 12.37 -0.78 26.67
CA THR A 658 12.06 0.48 27.36
C THR A 658 12.13 1.72 26.48
N HIS A 659 12.49 1.60 25.20
CA HIS A 659 12.65 2.76 24.33
C HIS A 659 11.79 2.68 23.07
N SER A 660 10.96 3.71 22.90
CA SER A 660 10.09 4.07 21.78
C SER A 660 10.80 4.32 20.44
N GLN A 661 11.99 3.74 20.24
CA GLN A 661 12.76 3.81 19.00
C GLN A 661 13.12 2.39 18.56
N HIS A 662 12.26 1.79 17.73
CA HIS A 662 12.58 0.55 17.03
C HIS A 662 13.80 0.80 16.14
N THR A 663 14.96 0.25 16.54
CA THR A 663 16.11 0.21 15.65
C THR A 663 15.84 -0.90 14.64
N PRO A 664 15.83 -0.59 13.33
CA PRO A 664 15.18 -1.48 12.38
C PRO A 664 15.93 -2.81 12.15
N TRP A 665 17.22 -2.90 12.53
CA TRP A 665 18.03 -4.12 12.34
C TRP A 665 19.34 -4.04 13.16
N SER A 666 19.63 -5.08 13.95
CA SER A 666 20.82 -5.19 14.81
C SER A 666 21.90 -6.13 14.26
N THR A 667 21.57 -7.07 13.38
CA THR A 667 22.49 -8.11 12.88
C THR A 667 22.28 -8.39 11.39
N SER A 668 23.23 -9.10 10.76
CA SER A 668 23.08 -9.53 9.37
C SER A 668 21.86 -10.45 9.18
N PHE A 669 21.57 -11.28 10.18
CA PHE A 669 20.43 -12.16 10.22
C PHE A 669 19.10 -11.39 10.24
N THR A 670 18.92 -10.50 11.23
CA THR A 670 17.66 -9.76 11.39
C THR A 670 17.42 -8.82 10.22
N TRP A 671 18.48 -8.24 9.66
CA TRP A 671 18.41 -7.45 8.42
C TRP A 671 17.91 -8.28 7.23
N GLN A 672 18.50 -9.45 6.97
CA GLN A 672 18.06 -10.32 5.88
C GLN A 672 16.65 -10.86 6.11
N MET A 673 16.35 -11.30 7.33
CA MET A 673 15.05 -11.85 7.69
C MET A 673 13.95 -10.79 7.54
N GLY A 674 14.21 -9.54 7.96
CA GLY A 674 13.25 -8.45 7.76
C GLY A 674 12.90 -8.24 6.30
N ARG A 675 13.88 -8.38 5.40
CA ARG A 675 13.62 -8.31 3.95
C ARG A 675 12.89 -9.53 3.39
N ILE A 676 13.08 -10.71 3.98
CA ILE A 676 12.37 -11.94 3.62
C ILE A 676 10.91 -11.81 4.01
N VAL A 677 10.64 -11.47 5.28
CA VAL A 677 9.28 -11.27 5.82
C VAL A 677 8.57 -10.13 5.09
N HIS A 678 9.21 -8.98 4.88
CA HIS A 678 8.61 -7.87 4.13
C HIS A 678 8.21 -8.27 2.70
N ARG A 679 9.02 -9.04 1.98
CA ARG A 679 8.66 -9.52 0.63
C ARG A 679 7.49 -10.50 0.68
N TYR A 680 7.50 -11.41 1.64
CA TYR A 680 6.39 -12.35 1.85
C TYR A 680 5.06 -11.61 2.11
N LEU A 681 5.07 -10.63 3.02
CA LEU A 681 3.88 -9.85 3.35
C LEU A 681 3.42 -8.98 2.17
N LYS A 682 4.35 -8.42 1.39
CA LYS A 682 4.02 -7.59 0.22
C LYS A 682 3.44 -8.41 -0.95
N ASP A 683 3.99 -9.59 -1.20
CA ASP A 683 3.63 -10.40 -2.37
C ASP A 683 2.42 -11.32 -2.11
N LYS A 684 2.08 -11.58 -0.84
CA LYS A 684 0.92 -12.42 -0.47
C LYS A 684 -0.39 -11.68 -0.78
N LYS A 685 -1.25 -12.31 -1.59
CA LYS A 685 -2.61 -11.84 -1.88
C LYS A 685 -3.58 -12.48 -0.88
N GLY A 686 -4.03 -11.72 0.12
CA GLY A 686 -4.98 -12.18 1.15
C GLY A 686 -4.43 -12.10 2.58
N PRO A 687 -5.24 -12.46 3.60
CA PRO A 687 -4.83 -12.40 5.00
C PRO A 687 -3.63 -13.33 5.29
N VAL A 688 -2.75 -12.87 6.17
CA VAL A 688 -1.53 -13.58 6.54
C VAL A 688 -1.82 -14.46 7.75
N GLY A 689 -2.07 -15.75 7.53
CA GLY A 689 -2.20 -16.70 8.65
C GLY A 689 -0.89 -16.90 9.41
N ILE A 690 -0.97 -16.93 10.74
CA ILE A 690 0.18 -17.12 11.66
C ILE A 690 0.92 -18.43 11.35
N ALA A 691 0.19 -19.52 11.12
CA ALA A 691 0.78 -20.83 10.80
C ALA A 691 1.56 -20.82 9.47
N ASP A 692 1.05 -20.15 8.43
CA ASP A 692 1.72 -20.03 7.14
C ASP A 692 3.01 -19.22 7.27
N LEU A 693 2.95 -18.10 8.01
CA LEU A 693 4.11 -17.25 8.24
C LEU A 693 5.17 -17.99 9.05
N HIS A 694 4.76 -18.70 10.10
CA HIS A 694 5.68 -19.53 10.89
C HIS A 694 6.35 -20.60 10.02
N GLY A 695 5.59 -21.34 9.21
CA GLY A 695 6.15 -22.31 8.27
C GLY A 695 7.13 -21.68 7.27
N PHE A 696 6.78 -20.52 6.71
CA PHE A 696 7.61 -19.81 5.75
C PHE A 696 8.91 -19.27 6.35
N VAL A 697 8.85 -18.64 7.54
CA VAL A 697 10.02 -18.13 8.24
C VAL A 697 10.94 -19.28 8.63
N LYS A 698 10.38 -20.38 9.18
CA LYS A 698 11.16 -21.58 9.53
C LYS A 698 11.90 -22.15 8.32
N GLN A 699 11.23 -22.30 7.17
CA GLN A 699 11.88 -22.75 5.94
C GLN A 699 12.94 -21.75 5.45
N SER A 700 12.63 -20.44 5.52
CA SER A 700 13.54 -19.39 5.08
C SER A 700 14.82 -19.31 5.93
N MET A 701 14.73 -19.66 7.21
CA MET A 701 15.87 -19.77 8.11
C MET A 701 16.86 -20.84 7.64
N GLU A 702 16.37 -21.99 7.19
CA GLU A 702 17.18 -23.09 6.69
C GLU A 702 17.86 -22.75 5.35
N ASP A 703 17.15 -22.04 4.46
CA ASP A 703 17.64 -21.72 3.11
C ASP A 703 18.39 -20.38 2.99
N MET A 704 18.48 -19.60 4.08
CA MET A 704 18.84 -18.18 4.03
C MET A 704 20.23 -17.92 3.42
N THR A 705 21.21 -18.79 3.68
CA THR A 705 22.59 -18.62 3.22
C THR A 705 22.78 -18.99 1.75
N HIS A 706 21.83 -19.72 1.17
CA HIS A 706 21.83 -20.11 -0.25
C HIS A 706 21.25 -19.04 -1.18
N GLY A 707 20.70 -17.97 -0.62
CA GLY A 707 20.15 -16.83 -1.34
C GLY A 707 20.98 -15.56 -1.22
N CYS A 708 20.73 -14.63 -2.13
CA CYS A 708 21.22 -13.26 -2.04
C CYS A 708 20.66 -12.62 -0.78
N VAL A 709 21.55 -12.08 0.07
CA VAL A 709 21.16 -11.38 1.31
C VAL A 709 20.17 -10.23 1.05
N VAL A 710 20.20 -9.63 -0.15
CA VAL A 710 19.36 -8.47 -0.51
C VAL A 710 18.06 -8.84 -1.23
N CYS A 711 18.13 -9.67 -2.28
CA CYS A 711 16.99 -9.97 -3.17
C CYS A 711 16.49 -11.42 -3.07
N GLY A 712 17.17 -12.29 -2.33
CA GLY A 712 16.83 -13.71 -2.19
C GLY A 712 17.12 -14.59 -3.41
N GLN A 713 17.65 -14.04 -4.52
CA GLN A 713 18.04 -14.84 -5.68
C GLN A 713 19.07 -15.92 -5.27
N THR A 714 18.83 -17.17 -5.66
CA THR A 714 19.71 -18.29 -5.31
C THR A 714 21.13 -18.12 -5.85
N HIS A 715 22.13 -18.56 -5.08
CA HIS A 715 23.52 -18.68 -5.51
C HIS A 715 23.81 -19.97 -6.30
N ASN A 716 22.80 -20.83 -6.53
CA ASN A 716 22.93 -22.13 -7.20
C ASN A 716 23.91 -23.11 -6.52
N ALA A 717 24.03 -23.02 -5.19
CA ALA A 717 24.98 -23.79 -4.38
C ALA A 717 24.25 -24.71 -3.37
N ARG A 718 23.18 -25.39 -3.80
CA ARG A 718 22.29 -26.16 -2.89
C ARG A 718 22.94 -27.37 -2.23
N ASN A 719 23.96 -27.96 -2.86
CA ASN A 719 24.66 -29.14 -2.33
C ASN A 719 25.89 -28.79 -1.48
N THR A 720 25.98 -27.55 -0.97
CA THR A 720 27.14 -27.04 -0.23
C THR A 720 26.71 -26.39 1.07
N GLN A 721 27.53 -26.44 2.11
CA GLN A 721 27.20 -25.83 3.39
C GLN A 721 27.67 -24.37 3.43
N LEU A 722 26.81 -23.44 3.00
CA LEU A 722 27.10 -22.02 3.10
C LEU A 722 26.71 -21.51 4.50
N ARG A 723 27.62 -20.79 5.16
CA ARG A 723 27.39 -20.23 6.51
C ARG A 723 27.05 -18.75 6.50
N ARG A 724 27.54 -18.02 5.49
CA ARG A 724 27.35 -16.57 5.37
C ARG A 724 26.55 -16.21 4.13
N SER A 725 25.49 -15.43 4.34
CA SER A 725 24.73 -14.81 3.26
C SER A 725 25.55 -13.72 2.58
N THR A 726 25.55 -13.70 1.24
CA THR A 726 26.26 -12.69 0.44
C THR A 726 25.34 -12.07 -0.61
N PRO A 727 25.58 -10.82 -1.05
CA PRO A 727 24.84 -10.25 -2.16
C PRO A 727 25.13 -11.01 -3.46
N CYS A 728 24.17 -11.05 -4.38
CA CYS A 728 24.40 -11.52 -5.75
C CYS A 728 25.25 -10.51 -6.53
N THR A 729 25.63 -10.87 -7.76
CA THR A 729 26.50 -10.03 -8.61
C THR A 729 25.80 -8.82 -9.23
N SER A 730 24.49 -8.65 -9.02
CA SER A 730 23.76 -7.46 -9.48
C SER A 730 24.29 -6.19 -8.81
N SER A 731 24.57 -5.16 -9.61
CA SER A 731 25.03 -3.85 -9.13
C SER A 731 24.06 -3.23 -8.12
N GLY A 732 22.75 -3.44 -8.30
CA GLY A 732 21.72 -2.98 -7.36
C GLY A 732 21.84 -3.62 -5.98
N CYS A 733 22.00 -4.95 -5.91
CA CYS A 733 22.15 -5.65 -4.63
C CYS A 733 23.47 -5.29 -3.94
N THR A 734 24.56 -5.22 -4.69
CA THR A 734 25.86 -4.80 -4.17
C THR A 734 25.82 -3.39 -3.59
N ARG A 735 25.16 -2.44 -4.28
CA ARG A 735 25.00 -1.06 -3.79
C ARG A 735 24.17 -1.00 -2.51
N ILE A 736 23.05 -1.73 -2.45
CA ILE A 736 22.22 -1.80 -1.24
C ILE A 736 23.02 -2.37 -0.08
N TRP A 737 23.71 -3.49 -0.28
CA TRP A 737 24.51 -4.14 0.75
C TRP A 737 25.63 -3.22 1.26
N ASN A 738 26.33 -2.52 0.36
CA ASN A 738 27.41 -1.62 0.74
C ASN A 738 26.97 -0.39 1.56
N ASN A 739 25.68 -0.04 1.52
CA ASN A 739 25.12 1.07 2.32
C ASN A 739 24.61 0.62 3.70
N VAL A 740 24.63 -0.69 4.00
CA VAL A 740 24.26 -1.22 5.31
C VAL A 740 25.38 -0.88 6.32
N PRO A 741 25.08 -0.61 7.61
CA PRO A 741 26.09 -0.43 8.65
C PRO A 741 27.19 -1.51 8.65
N VAL A 742 28.42 -1.11 8.97
CA VAL A 742 29.61 -1.98 8.86
C VAL A 742 29.56 -3.18 9.81
N ASP A 743 28.98 -3.03 10.99
CA ASP A 743 28.77 -4.07 12.00
C ASP A 743 27.74 -5.12 11.57
N ILE A 744 26.78 -4.76 10.74
CA ILE A 744 25.86 -5.72 10.11
C ILE A 744 26.55 -6.48 8.96
N ARG A 745 27.40 -5.79 8.17
CA ARG A 745 28.15 -6.44 7.08
C ARG A 745 29.25 -7.37 7.58
N ILE A 746 29.90 -6.98 8.68
CA ILE A 746 31.04 -7.67 9.29
C ILE A 746 30.78 -7.84 10.79
N PRO A 747 29.88 -8.76 11.18
CA PRO A 747 29.60 -9.05 12.58
C PRO A 747 30.85 -9.49 13.37
N GLU A 748 31.87 -10.02 12.70
CA GLU A 748 33.13 -10.46 13.30
C GLU A 748 33.89 -9.31 13.97
N LEU A 749 33.66 -8.05 13.59
CA LEU A 749 34.21 -6.91 14.31
C LEU A 749 33.76 -6.87 15.79
N ARG A 750 32.60 -7.44 16.11
CA ARG A 750 32.05 -7.54 17.47
C ARG A 750 32.40 -8.86 18.14
N THR A 751 32.48 -9.95 17.37
CA THR A 751 32.51 -11.32 17.92
C THR A 751 33.86 -12.03 17.75
N ASP A 752 34.60 -11.76 16.67
CA ASP A 752 35.84 -12.45 16.31
C ASP A 752 36.83 -11.49 15.63
N THR A 753 37.34 -10.54 16.42
CA THR A 753 38.33 -9.56 15.95
C THR A 753 39.60 -10.20 15.43
N PHE A 754 39.88 -11.44 15.84
CA PHE A 754 41.10 -12.15 15.48
C PHE A 754 41.06 -12.67 14.03
N ALA A 755 39.90 -13.15 13.57
CA ALA A 755 39.69 -13.49 12.16
C ALA A 755 39.81 -12.25 11.27
N VAL A 756 39.28 -11.10 11.71
CA VAL A 756 39.42 -9.82 11.00
C VAL A 756 40.88 -9.37 10.95
N ASP A 757 41.61 -9.46 12.07
CA ASP A 757 43.04 -9.13 12.12
C ASP A 757 43.82 -9.93 11.08
N MET A 758 43.60 -11.25 11.02
CA MET A 758 44.26 -12.12 10.04
C MET A 758 44.00 -11.71 8.59
N ILE A 759 42.76 -11.36 8.26
CA ILE A 759 42.39 -10.86 6.93
C ILE A 759 43.13 -9.54 6.63
N LEU A 760 43.18 -8.62 7.58
CA LEU A 760 43.90 -7.35 7.41
C LEU A 760 45.41 -7.57 7.31
N THR A 761 45.97 -8.53 8.04
CA THR A 761 47.38 -8.94 7.94
C THR A 761 47.72 -9.44 6.54
N THR A 762 46.89 -10.28 5.92
CA THR A 762 47.16 -10.73 4.55
C THR A 762 47.06 -9.59 3.53
N VAL A 763 46.09 -8.68 3.67
CA VAL A 763 45.99 -7.49 2.81
C VAL A 763 47.22 -6.59 2.97
N TYR A 764 47.70 -6.41 4.21
CA TYR A 764 48.90 -5.65 4.49
C TYR A 764 50.13 -6.28 3.84
N ALA A 765 50.34 -7.59 4.02
CA ALA A 765 51.46 -8.32 3.45
C ALA A 765 51.45 -8.25 1.90
N ALA A 766 50.27 -8.36 1.28
CA ALA A 766 50.08 -8.19 -0.15
C ALA A 766 50.47 -6.79 -0.63
N ALA A 767 50.00 -5.75 0.06
CA ALA A 767 50.33 -4.36 -0.27
C ALA A 767 51.83 -4.06 -0.09
N MET A 768 52.46 -4.56 0.98
CA MET A 768 53.89 -4.43 1.21
C MET A 768 54.75 -5.07 0.12
N SER A 769 54.24 -6.08 -0.59
CA SER A 769 54.94 -6.69 -1.73
C SER A 769 54.98 -5.80 -2.97
N GLY A 770 54.20 -4.71 -3.02
CA GLY A 770 54.05 -3.84 -4.18
C GLY A 770 53.24 -4.44 -5.34
N ARG A 771 52.72 -5.66 -5.19
CA ARG A 771 52.01 -6.39 -6.25
C ARG A 771 50.49 -6.23 -6.13
N THR A 772 49.94 -5.28 -6.86
CA THR A 772 48.48 -5.00 -6.88
C THR A 772 47.65 -6.19 -7.37
N GLU A 773 48.21 -7.05 -8.22
CA GLU A 773 47.60 -8.30 -8.70
C GLU A 773 47.23 -9.29 -7.57
N LEU A 774 47.83 -9.13 -6.37
CA LEU A 774 47.49 -9.92 -5.17
C LEU A 774 46.31 -9.39 -4.37
N LEU A 775 45.79 -8.22 -4.74
CA LEU A 775 44.62 -7.61 -4.15
C LEU A 775 43.51 -7.47 -5.21
N PRO A 776 43.05 -8.58 -5.81
CA PRO A 776 42.09 -8.54 -6.91
C PRO A 776 40.80 -7.84 -6.47
N GLY A 777 40.37 -6.84 -7.25
CA GLY A 777 39.14 -6.09 -6.97
C GLY A 777 39.26 -5.08 -5.82
N CYS A 778 40.46 -4.81 -5.29
CA CYS A 778 40.65 -3.82 -4.23
C CYS A 778 40.19 -2.42 -4.67
N PRO A 779 39.38 -1.72 -3.85
CA PRO A 779 38.88 -0.39 -4.17
C PRO A 779 39.94 0.71 -4.08
N ILE A 780 41.16 0.38 -3.66
CA ILE A 780 42.30 1.28 -3.49
C ILE A 780 43.45 0.72 -4.33
N SER A 781 43.80 1.44 -5.39
CA SER A 781 44.77 1.00 -6.39
C SER A 781 46.24 1.19 -5.96
N ASN A 782 46.50 2.04 -4.97
CA ASN A 782 47.85 2.33 -4.47
C ASN A 782 48.16 1.51 -3.21
N THR A 783 49.15 0.62 -3.29
CA THR A 783 49.57 -0.25 -2.18
C THR A 783 50.14 0.52 -0.99
N THR A 784 50.84 1.64 -1.22
CA THR A 784 51.33 2.53 -0.16
C THR A 784 50.18 3.18 0.60
N THR A 785 49.09 3.53 -0.10
CA THR A 785 47.87 4.03 0.56
C THR A 785 47.21 2.93 1.38
N VAL A 786 47.14 1.70 0.88
CA VAL A 786 46.62 0.54 1.63
C VAL A 786 47.39 0.34 2.93
N THR A 787 48.73 0.33 2.89
CA THR A 787 49.56 0.15 4.10
C THR A 787 49.42 1.33 5.06
N ALA A 788 49.34 2.57 4.56
CA ALA A 788 49.11 3.75 5.38
C ALA A 788 47.76 3.69 6.12
N ILE A 789 46.69 3.26 5.44
CA ILE A 789 45.36 3.09 6.04
C ILE A 789 45.41 2.05 7.14
N LEU A 790 45.95 0.86 6.86
CA LEU A 790 46.00 -0.23 7.84
C LEU A 790 46.85 0.14 9.05
N ASN A 791 47.96 0.84 8.86
CA ASN A 791 48.79 1.33 9.98
C ASN A 791 48.13 2.45 10.81
N ALA A 792 47.11 3.12 10.27
CA ALA A 792 46.32 4.15 10.97
C ALA A 792 45.13 3.54 11.75
N LEU A 793 44.74 2.30 11.47
CA LEU A 793 43.66 1.63 12.21
C LEU A 793 44.03 1.42 13.68
N PRO A 794 43.07 1.56 14.62
CA PRO A 794 43.32 1.25 16.01
C PRO A 794 43.40 -0.27 16.19
N ASN A 795 43.74 -0.72 17.40
CA ASN A 795 43.56 -2.13 17.74
C ASN A 795 42.08 -2.52 17.56
N LEU A 796 41.80 -3.69 16.99
CA LEU A 796 40.42 -4.10 16.67
C LEU A 796 39.54 -4.26 17.91
N ASN A 797 40.11 -4.45 19.10
CA ASN A 797 39.34 -4.43 20.35
C ASN A 797 38.71 -3.05 20.64
N THR A 798 39.32 -1.96 20.14
CA THR A 798 38.71 -0.63 20.18
C THR A 798 37.45 -0.58 19.32
N LEU A 799 37.48 -1.20 18.12
CA LEU A 799 36.30 -1.28 17.24
C LEU A 799 35.21 -2.18 17.83
N ARG A 800 35.62 -3.26 18.52
CA ARG A 800 34.70 -4.22 19.15
C ARG A 800 33.70 -3.57 20.09
N VAL A 801 34.17 -2.61 20.90
CA VAL A 801 33.36 -1.91 21.90
C VAL A 801 32.84 -0.54 21.43
N ALA A 802 33.21 -0.09 20.23
CA ALA A 802 32.82 1.23 19.74
C ALA A 802 31.32 1.31 19.43
N THR A 803 30.62 2.34 19.91
CA THR A 803 29.19 2.52 19.61
C THR A 803 28.93 2.70 18.11
N ASN A 804 29.78 3.49 17.43
CA ASN A 804 29.69 3.72 15.99
C ASN A 804 31.03 3.41 15.32
N ILE A 805 31.16 2.19 14.78
CA ILE A 805 32.39 1.72 14.13
C ILE A 805 32.75 2.58 12.91
N SER A 806 31.76 2.96 12.10
CA SER A 806 31.98 3.78 10.90
C SER A 806 32.64 5.13 11.24
N ALA A 807 32.13 5.80 12.28
CA ALA A 807 32.72 7.06 12.75
C ALA A 807 34.15 6.86 13.27
N THR A 808 34.41 5.79 14.02
CA THR A 808 35.76 5.45 14.48
C THR A 808 36.73 5.19 13.33
N LEU A 809 36.31 4.43 12.31
CA LEU A 809 37.11 4.18 11.11
C LEU A 809 37.38 5.46 10.31
N GLN A 810 36.37 6.31 10.15
CA GLN A 810 36.50 7.58 9.43
C GLN A 810 37.45 8.56 10.13
N ALA A 811 37.48 8.57 11.46
CA ALA A 811 38.43 9.36 12.25
C ALA A 811 39.89 8.90 12.06
N CYS A 812 40.11 7.61 11.76
CA CYS A 812 41.44 7.09 11.46
C CYS A 812 41.87 7.40 10.03
N HIS A 813 41.00 7.18 9.05
CA HIS A 813 41.24 7.51 7.65
C HIS A 813 39.94 7.50 6.84
N GLN A 814 39.78 8.44 5.89
CA GLN A 814 38.55 8.58 5.08
C GLN A 814 38.15 7.31 4.29
N GLN A 815 39.14 6.50 3.88
CA GLN A 815 38.94 5.25 3.12
C GLN A 815 39.04 3.96 3.98
N ALA A 816 39.18 4.07 5.31
CA ALA A 816 39.37 2.93 6.20
C ALA A 816 38.22 1.92 6.10
N GLU A 817 36.98 2.39 6.21
CA GLU A 817 35.81 1.53 6.11
C GLU A 817 35.72 0.84 4.74
N LYS A 818 35.96 1.58 3.65
CA LYS A 818 35.93 1.03 2.29
C LYS A 818 36.92 -0.13 2.12
N LEU A 819 38.14 0.02 2.64
CA LEU A 819 39.16 -1.02 2.59
C LEU A 819 38.79 -2.22 3.47
N LEU A 820 38.36 -1.97 4.71
CA LEU A 820 38.03 -3.00 5.68
C LEU A 820 36.83 -3.86 5.21
N VAL A 821 35.79 -3.19 4.69
CA VAL A 821 34.62 -3.86 4.11
C VAL A 821 35.02 -4.75 2.94
N TRP A 822 35.81 -4.21 2.01
CA TRP A 822 36.30 -5.00 0.89
C TRP A 822 37.11 -6.22 1.36
N ALA A 823 38.06 -6.01 2.26
CA ALA A 823 38.95 -7.08 2.74
C ALA A 823 38.16 -8.26 3.31
N CYS A 824 37.14 -7.99 4.12
CA CYS A 824 36.37 -9.03 4.82
C CYS A 824 35.22 -9.64 4.01
N THR A 825 34.71 -8.95 2.97
CA THR A 825 33.50 -9.40 2.26
C THR A 825 33.75 -9.79 0.80
N HIS A 826 34.86 -9.35 0.19
CA HIS A 826 35.11 -9.56 -1.24
C HIS A 826 35.36 -11.02 -1.62
N PHE A 827 35.95 -11.82 -0.73
CA PHE A 827 36.15 -13.25 -0.97
C PHE A 827 34.84 -14.06 -0.88
N ARG A 828 33.75 -13.44 -0.43
CA ARG A 828 32.38 -13.99 -0.38
C ARG A 828 32.26 -15.34 0.34
N GLY A 829 33.14 -15.60 1.31
CA GLY A 829 33.08 -16.78 2.19
C GLY A 829 32.92 -16.40 3.66
N PHE A 830 33.19 -17.35 4.54
CA PHE A 830 33.22 -17.15 5.98
C PHE A 830 34.46 -17.79 6.60
N ILE A 831 35.20 -16.97 7.35
CA ILE A 831 36.37 -17.38 8.12
C ILE A 831 36.09 -17.10 9.58
N ALA A 832 36.41 -18.06 10.44
CA ALA A 832 36.34 -17.90 11.88
C ALA A 832 37.63 -18.40 12.54
N THR A 833 37.93 -17.87 13.71
CA THR A 833 38.88 -18.48 14.63
C THR A 833 38.39 -19.88 14.99
N ALA A 834 39.25 -20.88 14.82
CA ALA A 834 38.87 -22.27 15.03
C ALA A 834 38.52 -22.52 16.51
N SER A 835 37.38 -23.18 16.75
CA SER A 835 36.85 -23.54 18.07
C SER A 835 36.24 -24.94 18.04
N GLY A 836 35.93 -25.52 19.20
CA GLY A 836 35.30 -26.85 19.30
C GLY A 836 36.07 -27.92 18.53
N ILE A 837 35.34 -28.76 17.78
CA ILE A 837 35.94 -29.81 16.93
C ILE A 837 36.79 -29.26 15.77
N CYS A 838 36.58 -28.00 15.37
CA CYS A 838 37.40 -27.35 14.36
C CYS A 838 38.76 -26.93 14.92
N LYS A 839 38.94 -26.81 16.24
CA LYS A 839 40.24 -26.50 16.86
C LYS A 839 41.12 -27.75 16.89
N ILE A 840 42.22 -27.71 16.16
CA ILE A 840 43.13 -28.85 16.05
C ILE A 840 44.07 -28.89 17.27
N PRO A 841 44.05 -29.99 18.06
CA PRO A 841 44.96 -30.15 19.19
C PRO A 841 46.39 -30.45 18.72
N GLY A 842 47.37 -30.33 19.62
CA GLY A 842 48.76 -30.70 19.34
C GLY A 842 49.52 -29.74 18.42
N MET A 843 48.98 -28.54 18.15
CA MET A 843 49.67 -27.49 17.43
C MET A 843 50.73 -26.80 18.31
N PRO A 844 51.85 -26.30 17.75
CA PRO A 844 52.87 -25.57 18.50
C PRO A 844 52.31 -24.39 19.29
N ALA A 845 52.91 -24.09 20.44
CA ALA A 845 52.51 -22.97 21.29
C ALA A 845 52.56 -21.64 20.52
N GLY A 846 51.54 -20.79 20.70
CA GLY A 846 51.40 -19.54 19.95
C GLY A 846 50.85 -19.70 18.53
N THR A 847 50.44 -20.91 18.12
CA THR A 847 49.76 -21.10 16.84
C THR A 847 48.33 -20.57 16.88
N HIS A 848 48.03 -19.65 15.99
CA HIS A 848 46.65 -19.25 15.71
C HIS A 848 46.06 -20.11 14.60
N GLN A 849 44.81 -20.52 14.79
CA GLN A 849 44.12 -21.44 13.92
C GLN A 849 42.83 -20.79 13.46
N PHE A 850 42.63 -20.73 12.15
CA PHE A 850 41.41 -20.25 11.55
C PHE A 850 40.85 -21.33 10.63
N ILE A 851 39.53 -21.35 10.53
CA ILE A 851 38.79 -22.23 9.62
C ILE A 851 38.16 -21.37 8.53
N LEU A 852 38.43 -21.71 7.26
CA LEU A 852 37.61 -21.28 6.14
C LEU A 852 36.38 -22.20 6.10
N ALA A 853 35.37 -21.82 6.86
CA ALA A 853 34.15 -22.60 7.05
C ALA A 853 33.47 -22.86 5.70
N ASN A 854 33.36 -21.81 4.88
CA ASN A 854 33.04 -21.93 3.48
C ASN A 854 33.75 -20.86 2.64
N ALA A 855 34.16 -21.22 1.44
CA ALA A 855 34.62 -20.30 0.40
C ALA A 855 33.42 -19.62 -0.32
N SER A 856 33.69 -18.92 -1.42
CA SER A 856 32.61 -18.36 -2.24
C SER A 856 31.66 -19.45 -2.76
N PRO A 857 30.36 -19.16 -2.97
CA PRO A 857 29.39 -20.15 -3.44
C PRO A 857 29.83 -20.90 -4.70
N ARG A 858 30.54 -20.20 -5.61
CA ARG A 858 31.11 -20.78 -6.82
C ARG A 858 32.21 -21.80 -6.51
N LEU A 859 33.17 -21.45 -5.66
CA LEU A 859 34.29 -22.34 -5.32
C LEU A 859 33.80 -23.58 -4.56
N GLU A 860 32.87 -23.41 -3.62
CA GLU A 860 32.25 -24.55 -2.93
C GLU A 860 31.49 -25.47 -3.90
N SER A 861 30.74 -24.90 -4.84
CA SER A 861 30.00 -25.69 -5.83
C SER A 861 30.94 -26.41 -6.81
N ASP A 862 32.00 -25.74 -7.26
CA ASP A 862 33.03 -26.33 -8.13
C ASP A 862 33.74 -27.51 -7.44
N PHE A 863 34.03 -27.39 -6.14
CA PHE A 863 34.62 -28.47 -5.34
C PHE A 863 33.64 -29.61 -5.06
N ALA A 864 32.42 -29.29 -4.63
CA ALA A 864 31.39 -30.29 -4.37
C ALA A 864 31.02 -31.09 -5.63
N ALA A 865 31.06 -30.47 -6.81
CA ALA A 865 30.83 -31.16 -8.08
C ALA A 865 31.91 -32.21 -8.43
N LYS A 866 33.08 -32.16 -7.77
CA LYS A 866 34.16 -33.14 -7.95
C LYS A 866 34.10 -34.27 -6.93
N LEU A 867 33.33 -34.13 -5.84
CA LEU A 867 33.18 -35.19 -4.85
C LEU A 867 32.33 -36.35 -5.40
N PRO A 868 32.70 -37.62 -5.11
CA PRO A 868 31.83 -38.76 -5.38
C PRO A 868 30.47 -38.59 -4.68
N ARG A 869 29.38 -38.94 -5.38
CA ARG A 869 28.01 -38.84 -4.84
C ARG A 869 27.79 -39.74 -3.62
N PHE A 870 28.46 -40.89 -3.56
CA PHE A 870 28.37 -41.86 -2.47
C PHE A 870 29.73 -41.97 -1.78
N ASN A 871 29.73 -41.83 -0.45
CA ASN A 871 30.93 -41.89 0.40
C ASN A 871 32.10 -41.00 -0.09
N PRO A 872 31.96 -39.66 -0.03
CA PRO A 872 32.96 -38.74 -0.55
C PRO A 872 34.30 -38.93 0.18
N GLN A 873 35.30 -39.44 -0.54
CA GLN A 873 36.65 -39.60 -0.03
C GLN A 873 37.49 -38.36 -0.31
N THR A 874 38.14 -37.85 0.74
CA THR A 874 39.04 -36.70 0.66
C THR A 874 40.30 -36.95 1.46
N LYS A 875 41.43 -36.38 1.03
CA LYS A 875 42.71 -36.43 1.72
C LYS A 875 43.09 -35.05 2.26
N VAL A 876 43.63 -35.02 3.48
CA VAL A 876 44.23 -33.82 4.06
C VAL A 876 45.63 -33.67 3.49
N LEU A 877 45.92 -32.53 2.85
CA LEU A 877 47.24 -32.17 2.38
C LEU A 877 47.57 -30.74 2.78
N PHE A 878 48.85 -30.43 2.90
CA PHE A 878 49.34 -29.12 3.31
C PHE A 878 49.87 -28.34 2.11
N HIS A 879 49.70 -27.02 2.16
CA HIS A 879 50.29 -26.10 1.19
C HIS A 879 50.99 -24.95 1.92
N GLY A 880 52.24 -24.71 1.56
CA GLY A 880 53.03 -23.60 2.08
C GLY A 880 53.15 -22.47 1.07
N THR A 881 52.96 -21.24 1.53
CA THR A 881 53.07 -20.04 0.71
C THR A 881 53.35 -18.83 1.59
N SER A 882 53.68 -17.70 0.98
CA SER A 882 53.81 -16.43 1.69
C SER A 882 52.45 -15.81 1.98
N LEU A 883 52.36 -15.09 3.11
CA LEU A 883 51.12 -14.51 3.61
C LEU A 883 50.51 -13.45 2.68
N ASP A 884 51.32 -12.84 1.83
CA ASP A 884 50.91 -11.89 0.79
C ASP A 884 50.04 -12.52 -0.32
N ARG A 885 50.06 -13.84 -0.47
CA ARG A 885 49.22 -14.57 -1.42
C ARG A 885 47.87 -14.99 -0.83
N LEU A 886 47.70 -14.96 0.49
CA LEU A 886 46.50 -15.53 1.11
C LEU A 886 45.23 -14.80 0.70
N GLN A 887 45.21 -13.47 0.62
CA GLN A 887 44.02 -12.73 0.18
C GLN A 887 43.56 -13.14 -1.23
N SER A 888 44.48 -13.31 -2.18
CA SER A 888 44.10 -13.77 -3.53
C SER A 888 43.65 -15.23 -3.53
N ILE A 889 44.26 -16.10 -2.71
CA ILE A 889 43.83 -17.49 -2.51
C ILE A 889 42.41 -17.56 -1.92
N LEU A 890 42.07 -16.70 -0.95
CA LEU A 890 40.73 -16.65 -0.38
C LEU A 890 39.67 -16.27 -1.44
N VAL A 891 40.00 -15.32 -2.32
CA VAL A 891 39.07 -14.85 -3.37
C VAL A 891 38.94 -15.83 -4.52
N GLN A 892 40.04 -16.46 -4.96
CA GLN A 892 40.10 -17.20 -6.22
C GLN A 892 40.30 -18.72 -6.05
N GLY A 893 40.57 -19.19 -4.84
CA GLY A 893 41.09 -20.53 -4.58
C GLY A 893 42.58 -20.63 -4.90
N LEU A 894 43.16 -21.82 -4.66
CA LEU A 894 44.52 -22.12 -5.13
C LEU A 894 44.51 -22.22 -6.66
N LYS A 895 45.48 -21.57 -7.31
CA LYS A 895 45.60 -21.46 -8.77
C LYS A 895 46.86 -22.09 -9.31
N ILE A 896 46.78 -22.65 -10.51
CA ILE A 896 47.93 -23.19 -11.23
C ILE A 896 48.67 -22.04 -11.91
N TYR A 897 49.74 -21.57 -11.26
CA TYR A 897 50.61 -20.50 -11.78
C TYR A 897 51.99 -20.98 -12.23
N SER A 898 52.18 -22.29 -12.43
CA SER A 898 53.44 -22.82 -12.97
C SER A 898 53.74 -22.22 -14.36
N GLY A 899 54.92 -21.62 -14.50
CA GLY A 899 55.37 -20.94 -15.71
C GLY A 899 54.84 -19.52 -15.89
N THR A 900 54.20 -18.91 -14.89
CA THR A 900 53.76 -17.50 -14.92
C THR A 900 54.66 -16.63 -14.05
N ALA A 901 54.52 -15.30 -14.16
CA ALA A 901 55.21 -14.33 -13.30
C ALA A 901 54.88 -14.48 -11.80
N LEU A 902 53.78 -15.19 -11.47
CA LEU A 902 53.36 -15.46 -10.10
C LEU A 902 54.00 -16.73 -9.50
N GLN A 903 54.70 -17.53 -10.31
CA GLN A 903 55.43 -18.71 -9.83
C GLN A 903 56.53 -18.30 -8.83
N ARG A 904 56.46 -18.80 -7.60
CA ARG A 904 57.50 -18.58 -6.58
C ARG A 904 58.59 -19.65 -6.57
N THR A 905 58.19 -20.89 -6.77
CA THR A 905 59.05 -22.07 -6.70
C THR A 905 58.96 -22.83 -8.01
N GLY A 906 60.05 -23.46 -8.42
CA GLY A 906 60.08 -24.22 -9.68
C GLY A 906 59.06 -25.36 -9.71
N ALA A 907 58.62 -25.74 -10.91
CA ALA A 907 57.65 -26.81 -11.14
C ALA A 907 58.36 -28.15 -11.45
N ALA A 908 59.17 -28.67 -10.51
CA ALA A 908 60.06 -29.82 -10.72
C ALA A 908 59.35 -31.13 -11.13
N HIS A 909 58.08 -31.26 -10.75
CA HIS A 909 57.22 -32.42 -11.06
C HIS A 909 56.05 -32.08 -12.01
N GLY A 910 56.20 -31.04 -12.82
CA GLY A 910 55.19 -30.58 -13.78
C GLY A 910 54.29 -29.46 -13.27
N LYS A 911 53.45 -28.92 -14.17
CA LYS A 911 52.59 -27.77 -13.86
C LYS A 911 51.43 -28.18 -12.93
N GLY A 912 51.25 -27.48 -11.82
CA GLY A 912 50.15 -27.73 -10.88
C GLY A 912 50.33 -27.03 -9.53
N ILE A 913 49.38 -27.28 -8.63
CA ILE A 913 49.43 -26.83 -7.23
C ILE A 913 50.17 -27.88 -6.41
N TYR A 914 51.30 -27.49 -5.83
CA TYR A 914 52.14 -28.36 -5.01
C TYR A 914 51.62 -28.47 -3.59
N MET A 915 51.50 -29.69 -3.09
CA MET A 915 51.05 -29.97 -1.74
C MET A 915 51.88 -31.11 -1.14
N ALA A 916 51.93 -31.21 0.18
CA ALA A 916 52.65 -32.28 0.87
C ALA A 916 51.79 -32.97 1.92
N GLU A 917 52.04 -34.26 2.16
CA GLU A 917 51.47 -35.01 3.28
C GLU A 917 52.05 -34.51 4.61
N GLU A 918 53.34 -34.19 4.64
CA GLU A 918 54.02 -33.69 5.84
C GLU A 918 53.97 -32.14 5.91
N PRO A 919 53.43 -31.56 6.99
CA PRO A 919 53.43 -30.12 7.22
C PRO A 919 54.81 -29.47 7.08
N ALA A 920 55.88 -30.13 7.55
CA ALA A 920 57.24 -29.60 7.51
C ALA A 920 57.72 -29.27 6.10
N THR A 921 57.42 -30.14 5.13
CA THR A 921 57.76 -29.93 3.71
C THR A 921 57.08 -28.68 3.18
N SER A 922 55.78 -28.52 3.43
CA SER A 922 55.04 -27.33 3.03
C SER A 922 55.53 -26.08 3.75
N PHE A 923 55.74 -26.16 5.07
CA PHE A 923 56.12 -25.02 5.90
C PHE A 923 57.47 -24.40 5.52
N SER A 924 58.37 -25.17 4.90
CA SER A 924 59.63 -24.66 4.33
C SER A 924 59.44 -23.57 3.26
N TYR A 925 58.28 -23.55 2.58
CA TYR A 925 57.91 -22.56 1.57
C TYR A 925 57.19 -21.33 2.14
N SER A 926 57.04 -21.28 3.47
CA SER A 926 56.27 -20.25 4.18
C SER A 926 57.18 -19.30 4.95
N PRO A 927 57.64 -18.19 4.35
CA PRO A 927 58.43 -17.19 5.05
C PRO A 927 57.59 -16.46 6.11
N ALA A 928 58.25 -15.89 7.11
CA ALA A 928 57.59 -15.00 8.06
C ALA A 928 57.20 -13.69 7.39
N ALA A 929 56.06 -13.12 7.79
CA ALA A 929 55.55 -11.86 7.27
C ALA A 929 55.34 -10.84 8.39
N VAL A 930 55.56 -9.56 8.05
CA VAL A 930 55.24 -8.42 8.90
C VAL A 930 53.76 -8.09 8.76
N SER A 931 53.12 -7.70 9.85
CA SER A 931 51.72 -7.26 9.89
C SER A 931 51.59 -5.74 10.00
N TRP A 932 50.37 -5.24 9.95
CA TRP A 932 50.03 -3.84 10.19
C TRP A 932 50.28 -3.46 11.66
N ARG A 933 50.50 -2.15 11.91
CA ARG A 933 51.05 -1.61 13.17
C ARG A 933 50.43 -2.13 14.47
N ASN A 934 49.10 -2.23 14.55
CA ASN A 934 48.38 -2.56 15.78
C ASN A 934 47.79 -3.99 15.77
N SER A 935 48.30 -4.84 14.88
CA SER A 935 47.95 -6.26 14.76
C SER A 935 48.55 -7.11 15.88
N GLY A 936 47.82 -8.14 16.32
CA GLY A 936 48.36 -9.19 17.17
C GLY A 936 49.12 -10.29 16.42
N LEU A 937 49.19 -10.22 15.09
CA LEU A 937 49.65 -11.29 14.19
C LEU A 937 50.98 -10.98 13.48
N ASN A 938 51.86 -10.22 14.14
CA ASN A 938 53.14 -9.85 13.55
C ASN A 938 54.16 -11.01 13.56
N ASN A 939 55.03 -11.06 12.54
CA ASN A 939 56.11 -12.04 12.41
C ASN A 939 55.63 -13.51 12.40
N MET A 940 54.53 -13.76 11.69
CA MET A 940 53.90 -15.08 11.58
C MET A 940 54.20 -15.75 10.24
N ARG A 941 54.22 -17.09 10.25
CA ARG A 941 54.40 -17.96 9.09
C ARG A 941 53.09 -18.69 8.80
N LEU A 942 52.72 -18.76 7.51
CA LEU A 942 51.47 -19.34 7.05
C LEU A 942 51.61 -20.83 6.74
N LEU A 943 50.71 -21.67 7.23
CA LEU A 943 50.52 -23.03 6.72
C LEU A 943 49.05 -23.25 6.38
N LEU A 944 48.76 -23.69 5.16
CA LEU A 944 47.41 -24.02 4.74
C LEU A 944 47.17 -25.52 4.89
N GLY A 945 46.05 -25.86 5.52
CA GLY A 945 45.50 -27.21 5.53
C GLY A 945 44.37 -27.31 4.52
N CYS A 946 44.53 -28.21 3.57
CA CYS A 946 43.66 -28.33 2.42
C CYS A 946 42.98 -29.69 2.36
N GLU A 947 41.77 -29.65 1.84
CA GLU A 947 40.95 -30.80 1.56
C GLU A 947 41.05 -31.11 0.06
N VAL A 948 41.50 -32.31 -0.28
CA VAL A 948 41.72 -32.72 -1.67
C VAL A 948 40.83 -33.91 -1.99
N VAL A 949 40.15 -33.86 -3.13
CA VAL A 949 39.28 -34.95 -3.60
C VAL A 949 40.10 -36.22 -3.87
N GLY A 950 39.59 -37.35 -3.38
CA GLY A 950 40.26 -38.65 -3.51
C GLY A 950 41.60 -38.70 -2.78
N ASN A 951 42.59 -39.36 -3.38
CA ASN A 951 43.93 -39.54 -2.80
C ASN A 951 44.94 -38.45 -3.24
N GLY A 952 44.47 -37.40 -3.93
CA GLY A 952 45.33 -36.46 -4.64
C GLY A 952 46.13 -37.12 -5.76
N ARG A 953 47.19 -36.45 -6.24
CA ARG A 953 48.10 -36.98 -7.27
C ARG A 953 49.53 -36.99 -6.76
N SER A 954 49.94 -38.10 -6.14
CA SER A 954 51.31 -38.27 -5.65
C SER A 954 52.28 -38.35 -6.85
N VAL A 955 53.37 -37.59 -6.78
CA VAL A 955 54.42 -37.55 -7.81
C VAL A 955 55.79 -37.97 -7.27
N SER A 956 55.95 -37.96 -5.96
CA SER A 956 57.10 -38.45 -5.20
C SER A 956 56.67 -38.67 -3.75
N SER A 957 57.54 -39.28 -2.93
CA SER A 957 57.23 -39.65 -1.54
C SER A 957 56.68 -38.45 -0.76
N GLY A 958 55.39 -38.50 -0.39
CA GLY A 958 54.70 -37.46 0.37
C GLY A 958 54.42 -36.15 -0.38
N ILE A 959 54.70 -36.04 -1.68
CA ILE A 959 54.47 -34.82 -2.48
C ILE A 959 53.39 -35.06 -3.53
N HIS A 960 52.46 -34.12 -3.64
CA HIS A 960 51.35 -34.14 -4.58
C HIS A 960 51.35 -32.92 -5.49
N VAL A 961 50.93 -33.11 -6.75
CA VAL A 961 50.74 -32.03 -7.74
C VAL A 961 49.32 -32.06 -8.26
N ILE A 962 48.50 -31.11 -7.83
CA ILE A 962 47.09 -31.00 -8.23
C ILE A 962 46.99 -30.25 -9.55
N THR A 963 46.40 -30.89 -10.56
CA THR A 963 46.25 -30.34 -11.91
C THR A 963 44.84 -29.86 -12.25
N ASP A 964 43.87 -30.08 -11.34
CA ASP A 964 42.52 -29.52 -11.44
C ASP A 964 42.25 -28.68 -10.19
N GLU A 965 42.21 -27.36 -10.35
CA GLU A 965 41.97 -26.39 -9.27
C GLU A 965 40.68 -26.67 -8.50
N LYS A 966 39.70 -27.33 -9.14
CA LYS A 966 38.41 -27.67 -8.52
C LYS A 966 38.48 -28.87 -7.57
N THR A 967 39.60 -29.58 -7.53
CA THR A 967 39.76 -30.78 -6.67
C THR A 967 40.42 -30.48 -5.34
N VAL A 968 40.69 -29.20 -5.03
CA VAL A 968 41.33 -28.76 -3.80
C VAL A 968 40.59 -27.58 -3.18
N MET A 969 40.39 -27.62 -1.88
CA MET A 969 39.81 -26.54 -1.09
C MET A 969 40.70 -26.22 0.11
N VAL A 970 40.96 -24.94 0.37
CA VAL A 970 41.57 -24.52 1.63
C VAL A 970 40.51 -24.61 2.72
N ARG A 971 40.79 -25.30 3.82
CA ARG A 971 39.87 -25.36 4.98
C ARG A 971 40.50 -24.77 6.23
N TYR A 972 41.81 -24.92 6.38
CA TYR A 972 42.56 -24.42 7.53
C TYR A 972 43.60 -23.40 7.14
N ILE A 973 43.71 -22.36 7.97
CA ILE A 973 44.75 -21.35 7.92
C ILE A 973 45.43 -21.35 9.28
N PHE A 974 46.69 -21.78 9.32
CA PHE A 974 47.49 -21.77 10.52
C PHE A 974 48.53 -20.65 10.43
N LEU A 975 48.56 -19.79 11.45
CA LEU A 975 49.61 -18.81 11.63
C LEU A 975 50.49 -19.24 12.80
N LEU A 976 51.71 -19.67 12.48
CA LEU A 976 52.70 -20.14 13.43
C LEU A 976 53.74 -19.04 13.67
N THR A 977 54.29 -18.96 14.88
CA THR A 977 55.37 -17.99 15.17
C THR A 977 56.61 -18.30 14.33
N ASN A 978 57.43 -17.30 14.03
CA ASN A 978 58.63 -17.49 13.19
C ASN A 978 59.56 -18.60 13.72
N SER A 979 59.69 -18.74 15.04
CA SER A 979 60.51 -19.76 15.71
C SER A 979 59.82 -21.12 15.89
N SER A 980 58.55 -21.26 15.52
CA SER A 980 57.83 -22.52 15.62
C SER A 980 58.34 -23.56 14.63
N TYR A 981 58.34 -24.83 15.05
CA TYR A 981 58.49 -25.98 14.15
C TYR A 981 57.14 -26.35 13.52
N ALA A 982 57.16 -27.06 12.39
CA ALA A 982 55.93 -27.56 11.78
C ALA A 982 55.34 -28.72 12.62
N PRO A 983 54.01 -28.81 12.78
CA PRO A 983 53.38 -29.91 13.50
C PRO A 983 53.60 -31.25 12.77
N ASN A 984 53.54 -32.36 13.51
CA ASN A 984 53.60 -33.71 12.91
C ASN A 984 52.25 -34.05 12.25
N ALA A 985 52.28 -34.53 10.99
CA ALA A 985 51.08 -34.87 10.22
C ALA A 985 50.15 -35.86 10.96
N ASN A 986 50.70 -36.88 11.59
CA ASN A 986 49.92 -37.95 12.24
C ASN A 986 49.11 -37.44 13.44
N HIS A 987 49.54 -36.34 14.07
CA HIS A 987 48.85 -35.77 15.22
C HIS A 987 47.66 -34.89 14.81
N ILE A 988 47.71 -34.30 13.62
CA ILE A 988 46.75 -33.26 13.22
C ILE A 988 45.80 -33.71 12.11
N THR A 989 46.22 -34.61 11.22
CA THR A 989 45.43 -34.99 10.04
C THR A 989 44.14 -35.74 10.38
N PRO A 990 44.05 -36.63 11.40
CA PRO A 990 42.78 -37.26 11.74
C PRO A 990 41.74 -36.25 12.27
N ALA A 991 42.17 -35.33 13.15
CA ALA A 991 41.31 -34.27 13.68
C ALA A 991 40.83 -33.32 12.57
N MET A 992 41.74 -32.92 11.67
CA MET A 992 41.39 -32.12 10.50
C MET A 992 40.41 -32.83 9.58
N GLY A 993 40.60 -34.12 9.30
CA GLY A 993 39.69 -34.91 8.46
C GLY A 993 38.29 -35.01 9.06
N SER A 994 38.19 -35.21 10.37
CA SER A 994 36.91 -35.19 11.10
C SER A 994 36.23 -33.83 11.01
N ALA A 995 36.96 -32.73 11.23
CA ALA A 995 36.43 -31.39 11.14
C ALA A 995 36.00 -30.99 9.72
N MET A 996 36.79 -31.34 8.70
CA MET A 996 36.41 -31.14 7.29
C MET A 996 35.14 -31.91 6.93
N THR A 997 35.01 -33.14 7.42
CA THR A 997 33.79 -33.94 7.24
C THR A 997 32.59 -33.28 7.92
N ALA A 998 32.77 -32.80 9.15
CA ALA A 998 31.74 -32.07 9.89
C ALA A 998 31.29 -30.78 9.17
N LEU A 999 32.24 -30.03 8.60
CA LEU A 999 31.93 -28.84 7.79
C LEU A 999 31.09 -29.18 6.57
N ARG A 1000 31.43 -30.27 5.85
CA ARG A 1000 30.67 -30.73 4.68
C ARG A 1000 29.28 -31.24 5.04
N SER A 1001 29.12 -31.97 6.14
CA SER A 1001 27.81 -32.45 6.61
C SER A 1001 26.96 -31.36 7.24
N GLY A 1002 27.57 -30.23 7.58
CA GLY A 1002 26.90 -29.09 8.19
C GLY A 1002 26.68 -29.25 9.69
N THR A 1003 27.36 -30.19 10.33
CA THR A 1003 27.22 -30.47 11.77
C THR A 1003 27.95 -29.47 12.67
N VAL A 1004 28.77 -28.59 12.08
CA VAL A 1004 29.58 -27.57 12.78
C VAL A 1004 29.48 -26.19 12.18
#